data_AF-A0A8S3RH60-F1
#
_entry.id   AF-A0A8S3RH60-F1
#
_cell.length_a   1.000
_cell.length_b   1.000
_cell.length_c   1.000
_cell.angle_alpha   90.00
_cell.angle_beta   90.00
_cell.angle_gamma   90.00
#
_symmetry.space_group_name_H-M   'P 1'
#
loop_
_entity.id
_entity.type
_entity.pdbx_description
1 polymer ?
#
loop_
_entity_poly.entity_id
_entity_poly.type
_entity_poly.pdbx_seq_one_letter_code
_entity_poly.pdbx_strand_id
1 'polypeptide(L)'
;MNTIKQVGNKHPQAVVRLGGEKFREQCQELRFQRLDANLPPAIKDIQEHIIDEWSKIDNKLIVMTSAIEALKEKIQDEDIVTVIGFSGSGKSTAVRNVALRLSRELKYQILAVHSPKDLMTYYIKGKRQLFVFDDVCGKYSLDLQKLMEWKDLSMDIRLLFGDGLLKCLFTCRPHIFNDSQFKGVDILSSIEHDILSPQYNLSNNERILIAKSHLFIDEVETIKRMSVFNKYDCLPLLCQFYSTNRNSNIVSFFNNPTQVIEDDLISFKHAPDQTTFSVLSLFVIYNNKIDRNDIKNRRFKKILSEISDNVRTSSALSRKVVTDNLTKLSNTYVRMIKDSYSIIHDKWFDTVVSFYGKHMFDMILRLCHPDIIRDRYQFEINQRYQSKESLVIYVPMEKEKDYMIRLCKDINDGYVQKVFTNKQLQYLTFRLKFIEQLRLKSNLKRNIRVFQDISPLLVVSQQNYLDIMEALLEIKVDVNVMNKFGTTPLFIASENDQVGMVKLLLTYKCDPNQRRGLKNGETPLHVASGLGHKQVVRLLIRHNAITNICTTNQETPLYFASSKGFIDIVEILLENGSDPNICGKRNSPIFIASRLGHTEVVRLLLERNSDPNLLSEDIMHDGQSPLCIASKYGHTEIVQLLLEHRADSNLRANNGLFPLYIASRDGFTNIVKLLLDFKANQDMVVHFKTNKRQAMLFQI
;
A
#
# COMPACT_ATOMS: atom_id res chain seq x y z
N MET A 1 21.58 7.47 53.05
CA MET A 1 20.51 6.68 52.40
C MET A 1 20.68 6.86 50.89
N ASN A 2 21.78 6.38 50.32
CA ASN A 2 22.05 4.98 49.92
C ASN A 2 21.09 4.59 48.78
N THR A 3 21.49 4.30 47.54
CA THR A 3 22.80 3.86 47.04
C THR A 3 22.81 3.97 45.51
N ILE A 4 23.72 4.79 44.95
CA ILE A 4 24.27 4.58 43.61
C ILE A 4 25.72 4.16 43.84
N LYS A 5 26.04 2.88 43.64
CA LYS A 5 27.42 2.43 43.41
C LYS A 5 27.42 1.12 42.60
N GLN A 6 28.26 1.17 41.58
CA GLN A 6 28.63 0.14 40.61
C GLN A 6 28.93 -1.22 41.24
N VAL A 7 28.50 -2.30 40.58
CA VAL A 7 29.30 -3.54 40.46
C VAL A 7 29.08 -4.16 39.07
N GLY A 8 30.10 -4.06 38.22
CA GLY A 8 30.78 -5.20 37.61
C GLY A 8 30.01 -6.10 36.62
N ASN A 9 30.46 -6.01 35.37
CA ASN A 9 30.58 -7.12 34.40
C ASN A 9 30.56 -8.52 35.04
N LYS A 10 29.48 -9.27 34.79
CA LYS A 10 29.50 -10.74 34.64
C LYS A 10 28.39 -11.17 33.67
N HIS A 11 28.74 -11.49 32.43
CA HIS A 11 28.19 -12.69 31.81
C HIS A 11 28.96 -13.89 32.43
N PRO A 12 28.33 -15.05 32.68
CA PRO A 12 27.64 -15.80 31.63
C PRO A 12 26.33 -16.51 32.04
N GLN A 13 25.57 -16.92 31.01
CA GLN A 13 24.63 -18.06 31.03
C GLN A 13 23.49 -18.06 32.06
N ALA A 14 22.38 -17.43 31.67
CA ALA A 14 21.04 -17.91 32.02
C ALA A 14 20.10 -17.57 30.84
N VAL A 15 20.16 -18.41 29.79
CA VAL A 15 19.15 -18.41 28.73
C VAL A 15 17.89 -19.01 29.35
N VAL A 16 17.04 -18.16 29.95
CA VAL A 16 15.64 -18.52 30.18
C VAL A 16 14.99 -18.50 28.81
N ARG A 17 14.80 -19.71 28.25
CA ARG A 17 13.99 -19.97 27.06
C ARG A 17 12.55 -19.53 27.33
N LEU A 18 12.24 -18.27 27.05
CA LEU A 18 10.89 -17.88 26.69
C LEU A 18 10.77 -18.12 25.18
N GLY A 19 9.91 -19.08 24.80
CA GLY A 19 9.63 -19.39 23.41
C GLY A 19 9.25 -18.12 22.65
N GLY A 20 9.70 -18.02 21.40
CA GLY A 20 9.45 -16.84 20.55
C GLY A 20 7.97 -16.51 20.36
N GLU A 21 7.06 -17.47 20.58
CA GLU A 21 5.61 -17.23 20.65
C GLU A 21 5.19 -16.59 21.97
N LYS A 22 5.65 -17.05 23.13
CA LYS A 22 5.34 -16.37 24.40
C LYS A 22 5.96 -14.98 24.50
N PHE A 23 7.12 -14.75 23.88
CA PHE A 23 7.71 -13.41 23.79
C PHE A 23 6.98 -12.55 22.74
N ARG A 24 6.50 -13.12 21.62
CA ARG A 24 5.65 -12.40 20.67
C ARG A 24 4.26 -12.12 21.24
N GLU A 25 3.62 -13.08 21.89
CA GLU A 25 2.35 -12.95 22.60
C GLU A 25 2.48 -12.00 23.78
N GLN A 26 3.57 -12.01 24.56
CA GLN A 26 3.78 -11.01 25.60
C GLN A 26 4.12 -9.64 25.01
N CYS A 27 4.88 -9.54 23.91
CA CYS A 27 5.07 -8.26 23.21
C CYS A 27 3.81 -7.78 22.47
N GLN A 28 2.92 -8.68 22.05
CA GLN A 28 1.62 -8.42 21.43
C GLN A 28 0.62 -8.01 22.52
N GLU A 29 0.49 -8.75 23.62
CA GLU A 29 -0.27 -8.36 24.81
C GLU A 29 0.23 -7.02 25.36
N LEU A 30 1.54 -6.78 25.48
CA LEU A 30 2.07 -5.49 25.95
C LEU A 30 1.86 -4.34 24.94
N ARG A 31 1.72 -4.62 23.63
CA ARG A 31 1.33 -3.61 22.60
C ARG A 31 -0.18 -3.36 22.56
N PHE A 32 -1.00 -4.37 22.85
CA PHE A 32 -2.46 -4.33 22.76
C PHE A 32 -3.18 -4.12 24.12
N GLN A 33 -2.46 -4.19 25.25
CA GLN A 33 -2.96 -3.83 26.60
C GLN A 33 -3.29 -2.33 26.76
N ARG A 34 -3.14 -1.51 25.71
CA ARG A 34 -3.62 -0.12 25.65
C ARG A 34 -5.04 0.04 25.09
N LEU A 35 -5.73 -1.04 24.72
CA LEU A 35 -7.03 -0.99 24.03
C LEU A 35 -8.27 -0.75 24.92
N ASP A 36 -8.09 -0.50 26.22
CA ASP A 36 -9.18 -0.17 27.16
C ASP A 36 -9.31 1.33 27.49
N ALA A 37 -8.52 2.19 26.84
CA ALA A 37 -8.51 3.64 27.11
C ALA A 37 -9.14 4.45 25.96
N ASN A 38 -9.87 5.51 26.31
CA ASN A 38 -10.35 6.52 25.37
C ASN A 38 -9.22 7.06 24.47
N LEU A 39 -9.57 7.61 23.30
CA LEU A 39 -8.62 8.30 22.42
C LEU A 39 -7.76 9.29 23.21
N PRO A 40 -6.44 9.38 22.93
CA PRO A 40 -5.60 10.39 23.56
C PRO A 40 -6.20 11.80 23.36
N PRO A 41 -6.19 12.67 24.40
CA PRO A 41 -6.85 13.98 24.34
C PRO A 41 -6.46 14.82 23.12
N ALA A 42 -5.16 14.85 22.81
CA ALA A 42 -4.66 15.56 21.64
C ALA A 42 -5.29 15.07 20.33
N ILE A 43 -5.47 13.75 20.15
CA ILE A 43 -6.09 13.16 18.95
C ILE A 43 -7.59 13.47 18.94
N LYS A 44 -8.26 13.32 20.09
CA LYS A 44 -9.68 13.64 20.25
C LYS A 44 -9.98 15.07 19.79
N ASP A 45 -9.19 16.05 20.23
CA ASP A 45 -9.34 17.46 19.84
C ASP A 45 -9.08 17.70 18.34
N ILE A 46 -8.28 16.87 17.66
CA ILE A 46 -8.12 16.94 16.20
C ILE A 46 -9.36 16.41 15.51
N GLN A 47 -9.83 15.23 15.93
CA GLN A 47 -10.99 14.58 15.33
C GLN A 47 -12.24 15.45 15.49
N GLU A 48 -12.48 16.02 16.67
CA GLU A 48 -13.62 16.91 16.92
C GLU A 48 -13.61 18.15 16.01
N HIS A 49 -12.45 18.77 15.80
CA HIS A 49 -12.35 19.93 14.88
C HIS A 49 -12.57 19.54 13.42
N ILE A 50 -12.02 18.39 12.97
CA ILE A 50 -12.23 17.91 11.60
C ILE A 50 -13.72 17.61 11.37
N ILE A 51 -14.35 16.94 12.34
CA ILE A 51 -15.78 16.60 12.28
C ILE A 51 -16.64 17.86 12.35
N ASP A 52 -16.28 18.86 13.17
CA ASP A 52 -16.98 20.15 13.24
C ASP A 52 -16.89 20.89 11.89
N GLU A 53 -15.74 20.87 11.23
CA GLU A 53 -15.61 21.41 9.87
C GLU A 53 -16.43 20.64 8.84
N TRP A 54 -16.37 19.31 8.83
CA TRP A 54 -17.26 18.52 7.99
C TRP A 54 -18.71 18.87 8.30
N SER A 55 -19.05 19.09 9.57
CA SER A 55 -20.39 19.51 9.95
C SER A 55 -20.74 20.94 9.53
N LYS A 56 -19.78 21.83 9.29
CA LYS A 56 -20.05 23.18 8.79
C LYS A 56 -20.14 23.22 7.27
N ILE A 57 -19.24 22.50 6.61
CA ILE A 57 -19.10 22.44 5.15
C ILE A 57 -20.18 21.53 4.55
N ASP A 58 -20.41 20.37 5.15
CA ASP A 58 -21.22 19.29 4.59
C ASP A 58 -22.64 19.19 5.20
N ASN A 59 -22.91 19.72 6.39
CA ASN A 59 -24.19 19.39 7.08
C ASN A 59 -25.40 20.27 6.72
N LYS A 60 -25.21 21.51 6.26
CA LYS A 60 -26.35 22.44 6.09
C LYS A 60 -27.00 22.39 4.71
N LEU A 61 -26.29 21.89 3.69
CA LEU A 61 -26.67 22.06 2.29
C LEU A 61 -26.65 20.76 1.47
N ILE A 62 -26.52 19.60 2.11
CA ILE A 62 -26.32 18.34 1.38
C ILE A 62 -27.60 17.57 1.17
N VAL A 63 -27.81 17.24 -0.09
CA VAL A 63 -28.96 16.54 -0.64
C VAL A 63 -28.79 15.04 -0.46
N MET A 64 -29.86 14.36 -0.07
CA MET A 64 -29.93 12.89 -0.11
C MET A 64 -29.84 12.43 -1.55
N THR A 65 -28.78 11.69 -1.86
CA THR A 65 -28.62 11.07 -3.17
C THR A 65 -28.74 9.56 -3.07
N SER A 66 -29.13 8.92 -4.16
CA SER A 66 -29.11 7.46 -4.33
C SER A 66 -27.76 6.83 -3.94
N ALA A 67 -26.65 7.50 -4.27
CA ALA A 67 -25.30 7.13 -3.85
C ALA A 67 -25.15 7.07 -2.32
N ILE A 68 -25.66 8.09 -1.62
CA ILE A 68 -25.58 8.19 -0.16
C ILE A 68 -26.45 7.12 0.50
N GLU A 69 -27.63 6.83 -0.05
CA GLU A 69 -28.55 5.81 0.46
C GLU A 69 -27.96 4.41 0.31
N ALA A 70 -27.49 4.05 -0.89
CA ALA A 70 -26.86 2.75 -1.14
C ALA A 70 -25.62 2.52 -0.27
N LEU A 71 -24.81 3.57 -0.06
CA LEU A 71 -23.65 3.50 0.83
C LEU A 71 -24.06 3.28 2.29
N LYS A 72 -25.13 3.93 2.76
CA LYS A 72 -25.64 3.78 4.12
C LYS A 72 -26.14 2.36 4.38
N GLU A 73 -26.94 1.79 3.49
CA GLU A 73 -27.50 0.44 3.62
C GLU A 73 -26.41 -0.63 3.75
N LYS A 74 -25.28 -0.46 3.04
CA LYS A 74 -24.16 -1.42 3.06
C LYS A 74 -23.29 -1.37 4.32
N ILE A 75 -23.37 -0.29 5.09
CA ILE A 75 -22.47 0.02 6.22
C ILE A 75 -23.15 -0.11 7.57
N GLN A 76 -24.45 0.21 7.63
CA GLN A 76 -25.16 0.43 8.90
C GLN A 76 -25.13 -0.73 9.91
N ASP A 77 -24.91 -1.95 9.44
CA ASP A 77 -24.88 -3.16 10.26
C ASP A 77 -23.47 -3.59 10.70
N GLU A 78 -22.43 -2.93 10.19
CA GLU A 78 -21.03 -3.32 10.41
C GLU A 78 -20.42 -2.59 11.60
N ASP A 79 -19.71 -3.29 12.50
CA ASP A 79 -19.12 -2.65 13.68
C ASP A 79 -17.94 -1.75 13.37
N ILE A 80 -17.16 -2.09 12.34
CA ILE A 80 -15.99 -1.31 11.93
C ILE A 80 -15.97 -1.20 10.42
N VAL A 81 -16.05 0.04 9.94
CA VAL A 81 -16.00 0.32 8.50
C VAL A 81 -14.92 1.33 8.20
N THR A 82 -14.10 1.04 7.19
CA THR A 82 -13.20 2.02 6.58
C THR A 82 -13.79 2.45 5.26
N VAL A 83 -14.21 3.71 5.15
CA VAL A 83 -14.81 4.25 3.94
C VAL A 83 -13.84 5.23 3.27
N ILE A 84 -13.57 4.97 1.99
CA ILE A 84 -12.46 5.56 1.27
C ILE A 84 -13.04 6.39 0.13
N GLY A 85 -12.80 7.71 0.19
CA GLY A 85 -13.29 8.68 -0.77
C GLY A 85 -12.28 9.03 -1.85
N PHE A 86 -12.70 9.25 -3.10
CA PHE A 86 -11.90 10.01 -4.09
C PHE A 86 -12.15 11.52 -3.99
N SER A 87 -11.09 12.28 -3.71
CA SER A 87 -11.15 13.75 -3.68
C SER A 87 -11.52 14.36 -5.05
N GLY A 88 -12.50 15.28 -5.07
CA GLY A 88 -12.92 16.01 -6.26
C GLY A 88 -14.05 15.37 -7.09
N SER A 89 -14.46 14.12 -6.83
CA SER A 89 -15.62 13.48 -7.52
C SER A 89 -16.96 13.66 -6.83
N GLY A 90 -16.99 14.29 -5.65
CA GLY A 90 -18.15 14.25 -4.75
C GLY A 90 -18.29 12.93 -3.96
N LYS A 91 -17.58 11.85 -4.34
CA LYS A 91 -17.60 10.57 -3.59
C LYS A 91 -17.01 10.72 -2.17
N SER A 92 -15.88 11.41 -1.96
CA SER A 92 -15.39 11.70 -0.59
C SER A 92 -16.40 12.50 0.25
N THR A 93 -17.09 13.45 -0.38
CA THR A 93 -18.16 14.20 0.29
C THR A 93 -19.30 13.26 0.67
N ALA A 94 -19.77 12.41 -0.24
CA ALA A 94 -20.80 11.40 0.07
C ALA A 94 -20.41 10.51 1.26
N VAL A 95 -19.16 10.06 1.29
CA VAL A 95 -18.60 9.26 2.40
C VAL A 95 -18.63 10.01 3.73
N ARG A 96 -18.10 11.24 3.78
CA ARG A 96 -18.10 12.05 5.01
C ARG A 96 -19.52 12.34 5.50
N ASN A 97 -20.47 12.51 4.58
CA ASN A 97 -21.87 12.71 4.94
C ASN A 97 -22.52 11.47 5.54
N VAL A 98 -22.34 10.31 4.92
CA VAL A 98 -22.79 9.04 5.50
C VAL A 98 -22.18 8.88 6.88
N ALA A 99 -20.90 9.22 7.06
CA ALA A 99 -20.24 9.17 8.36
C ALA A 99 -20.90 10.08 9.40
N LEU A 100 -21.13 11.36 9.07
CA LEU A 100 -21.81 12.32 9.94
C LEU A 100 -23.21 11.86 10.34
N ARG A 101 -23.96 11.24 9.41
CA ARG A 101 -25.31 10.73 9.69
C ARG A 101 -25.30 9.48 10.55
N LEU A 102 -24.50 8.48 10.20
CA LEU A 102 -24.37 7.24 10.98
C LEU A 102 -23.90 7.52 12.41
N SER A 103 -23.09 8.57 12.60
CA SER A 103 -22.70 9.02 13.93
C SER A 103 -23.88 9.55 14.76
N ARG A 104 -24.85 10.23 14.14
CA ARG A 104 -26.05 10.74 14.81
C ARG A 104 -27.11 9.66 15.01
N GLU A 105 -27.36 8.87 13.98
CA GLU A 105 -28.47 7.92 13.92
C GLU A 105 -28.11 6.59 14.62
N LEU A 106 -26.89 6.09 14.39
CA LEU A 106 -26.45 4.76 14.86
C LEU A 106 -25.25 4.82 15.82
N LYS A 107 -24.92 6.03 16.31
CA LYS A 107 -23.87 6.27 17.33
C LYS A 107 -22.46 5.80 16.93
N TYR A 108 -22.13 5.80 15.64
CA TYR A 108 -20.75 5.56 15.20
C TYR A 108 -19.81 6.66 15.70
N GLN A 109 -18.63 6.26 16.19
CA GLN A 109 -17.52 7.17 16.41
C GLN A 109 -16.78 7.38 15.08
N ILE A 110 -16.87 8.59 14.52
CA ILE A 110 -16.18 8.96 13.27
C ILE A 110 -14.70 9.26 13.57
N LEU A 111 -13.81 8.74 12.73
CA LEU A 111 -12.37 8.94 12.83
C LEU A 111 -11.79 9.23 11.44
N ALA A 112 -11.40 10.48 11.20
CA ALA A 112 -10.63 10.86 10.03
C ALA A 112 -9.20 10.29 10.13
N VAL A 113 -8.77 9.58 9.09
CA VAL A 113 -7.47 8.90 9.04
C VAL A 113 -6.69 9.28 7.78
N HIS A 114 -5.37 9.32 7.89
CA HIS A 114 -4.46 9.73 6.81
C HIS A 114 -3.52 8.60 6.37
N SER A 115 -3.23 7.65 7.27
CA SER A 115 -2.40 6.48 7.02
C SER A 115 -3.03 5.22 7.61
N PRO A 116 -2.72 4.02 7.10
CA PRO A 116 -3.23 2.78 7.67
C PRO A 116 -2.74 2.53 9.10
N LYS A 117 -1.64 3.18 9.51
CA LYS A 117 -1.18 3.18 10.92
C LYS A 117 -2.17 3.85 11.86
N ASP A 118 -2.93 4.82 11.37
CA ASP A 118 -3.92 5.54 12.18
C ASP A 118 -5.04 4.59 12.61
N LEU A 119 -5.39 3.60 11.78
CA LEU A 119 -6.36 2.54 12.13
C LEU A 119 -5.91 1.82 13.40
N MET A 120 -4.65 1.37 13.42
CA MET A 120 -4.06 0.67 14.57
C MET A 120 -3.99 1.55 15.82
N THR A 121 -3.83 2.86 15.62
CA THR A 121 -3.65 3.83 16.71
C THR A 121 -4.98 4.27 17.32
N TYR A 122 -6.03 4.37 16.51
CA TYR A 122 -7.32 4.94 16.91
C TYR A 122 -8.39 3.88 17.18
N TYR A 123 -8.11 2.62 16.84
CA TYR A 123 -9.02 1.52 17.11
C TYR A 123 -9.27 1.32 18.60
N ILE A 124 -10.54 1.15 18.96
CA ILE A 124 -11.00 0.85 20.31
C ILE A 124 -11.94 -0.35 20.22
N LYS A 125 -11.55 -1.44 20.90
CA LYS A 125 -12.32 -2.68 20.89
C LYS A 125 -13.72 -2.47 21.46
N GLY A 126 -14.74 -3.03 20.79
CA GLY A 126 -16.14 -2.99 21.23
C GLY A 126 -16.88 -1.68 20.99
N LYS A 127 -16.27 -0.68 20.34
CA LYS A 127 -16.97 0.52 19.86
C LYS A 127 -17.30 0.40 18.38
N ARG A 128 -18.47 0.89 17.98
CA ARG A 128 -18.80 1.09 16.57
C ARG A 128 -17.99 2.27 16.04
N GLN A 129 -17.00 2.00 15.19
CA GLN A 129 -16.05 2.99 14.71
C GLN A 129 -16.08 3.06 13.18
N LEU A 130 -16.09 4.28 12.66
CA LEU A 130 -16.09 4.56 11.22
C LEU A 130 -14.83 5.34 10.87
N PHE A 131 -13.89 4.68 10.22
CA PHE A 131 -12.65 5.27 9.76
C PHE A 131 -12.86 5.88 8.37
N VAL A 132 -12.64 7.18 8.23
CA VAL A 132 -12.84 7.91 6.98
C VAL A 132 -11.50 8.31 6.40
N PHE A 133 -11.21 7.83 5.19
CA PHE A 133 -9.93 7.96 4.53
C PHE A 133 -10.08 8.75 3.23
N ASP A 134 -9.45 9.92 3.16
CA ASP A 134 -9.64 10.86 2.03
C ASP A 134 -8.87 10.47 0.75
N ASP A 135 -7.76 9.74 0.89
CA ASP A 135 -6.99 9.21 -0.24
C ASP A 135 -5.99 8.15 0.23
N VAL A 136 -6.30 6.90 -0.08
CA VAL A 136 -5.57 5.72 0.41
C VAL A 136 -4.52 5.23 -0.57
N CYS A 137 -4.77 5.45 -1.86
CA CYS A 137 -4.00 4.83 -2.93
C CYS A 137 -3.51 5.86 -3.95
N GLY A 138 -3.66 7.17 -3.68
CA GLY A 138 -3.18 8.27 -4.49
C GLY A 138 -4.29 9.01 -5.25
N LYS A 139 -4.27 10.34 -5.15
CA LYS A 139 -5.27 11.27 -5.72
C LYS A 139 -5.28 11.32 -7.25
N TYR A 140 -4.12 11.38 -7.88
CA TYR A 140 -4.03 11.53 -9.35
C TYR A 140 -3.59 10.26 -10.06
N SER A 141 -2.82 9.43 -9.36
CA SER A 141 -2.16 8.21 -9.82
C SER A 141 -1.99 7.28 -8.62
N LEU A 142 -1.70 6.00 -8.86
CA LEU A 142 -1.41 5.05 -7.78
C LEU A 142 -0.18 5.52 -6.98
N ASP A 143 -0.39 5.87 -5.71
CA ASP A 143 0.66 6.17 -4.75
C ASP A 143 1.19 4.86 -4.15
N LEU A 144 2.27 4.37 -4.75
CA LEU A 144 2.92 3.13 -4.35
C LEU A 144 3.43 3.15 -2.91
N GLN A 145 3.75 4.32 -2.34
CA GLN A 145 4.19 4.40 -0.96
C GLN A 145 3.04 4.09 -0.01
N LYS A 146 1.87 4.68 -0.24
CA LYS A 146 0.67 4.38 0.54
C LYS A 146 0.28 2.91 0.37
N LEU A 147 0.34 2.40 -0.87
CA LEU A 147 0.06 0.99 -1.16
C LEU A 147 1.02 0.03 -0.44
N MET A 148 2.32 0.36 -0.40
CA MET A 148 3.31 -0.42 0.35
C MET A 148 3.01 -0.39 1.85
N GLU A 149 2.63 0.76 2.40
CA GLU A 149 2.23 0.85 3.81
C GLU A 149 1.05 -0.08 4.14
N TRP A 150 0.07 -0.23 3.23
CA TRP A 150 -0.97 -1.25 3.36
C TRP A 150 -0.43 -2.68 3.31
N LYS A 151 0.46 -2.99 2.36
CA LYS A 151 1.08 -4.32 2.27
C LYS A 151 1.87 -4.65 3.53
N ASP A 152 2.58 -3.67 4.08
CA ASP A 152 3.42 -3.81 5.26
C ASP A 152 2.57 -4.07 6.51
N LEU A 153 1.46 -3.35 6.66
CA LEU A 153 0.55 -3.47 7.80
C LEU A 153 -0.53 -4.52 7.59
N SER A 154 -0.48 -5.27 6.48
CA SER A 154 -1.55 -6.19 6.07
C SER A 154 -1.90 -7.23 7.12
N MET A 155 -0.86 -7.84 7.67
CA MET A 155 -0.98 -8.85 8.70
C MET A 155 -1.38 -8.24 10.05
N ASP A 156 -0.81 -7.09 10.41
CA ASP A 156 -1.12 -6.42 11.68
C ASP A 156 -2.59 -5.96 11.74
N ILE A 157 -3.11 -5.42 10.64
CA ILE A 157 -4.52 -5.03 10.49
C ILE A 157 -5.41 -6.28 10.55
N ARG A 158 -5.08 -7.36 9.83
CA ARG A 158 -5.84 -8.63 9.92
C ARG A 158 -5.87 -9.20 11.32
N LEU A 159 -4.75 -9.15 12.05
CA LEU A 159 -4.69 -9.60 13.45
C LEU A 159 -5.50 -8.72 14.39
N LEU A 160 -5.52 -7.40 14.15
CA LEU A 160 -6.24 -6.45 15.00
C LEU A 160 -7.75 -6.56 14.82
N PHE A 161 -8.21 -6.60 13.58
CA PHE A 161 -9.63 -6.62 13.27
C PHE A 161 -10.17 -8.06 13.23
N GLY A 162 -9.42 -9.05 12.75
CA GLY A 162 -9.94 -10.37 12.41
C GLY A 162 -10.51 -10.41 10.99
N ASP A 163 -10.53 -11.59 10.35
CA ASP A 163 -10.81 -11.76 8.91
C ASP A 163 -12.23 -11.36 8.43
N GLY A 164 -13.12 -10.88 9.31
CA GLY A 164 -14.50 -10.49 8.96
C GLY A 164 -15.04 -9.23 9.66
N LEU A 165 -14.23 -8.51 10.43
CA LEU A 165 -14.70 -7.36 11.25
C LEU A 165 -14.42 -6.01 10.60
N LEU A 166 -13.47 -5.92 9.65
CA LEU A 166 -13.14 -4.69 8.94
C LEU A 166 -13.74 -4.72 7.53
N LYS A 167 -14.79 -3.94 7.30
CA LYS A 167 -15.29 -3.72 5.93
C LYS A 167 -14.57 -2.54 5.31
N CYS A 168 -13.78 -2.80 4.27
CA CYS A 168 -13.10 -1.77 3.50
C CYS A 168 -13.90 -1.42 2.24
N LEU A 169 -14.42 -0.19 2.20
CA LEU A 169 -15.26 0.30 1.12
C LEU A 169 -14.48 1.32 0.31
N PHE A 170 -14.18 0.95 -0.94
CA PHE A 170 -13.30 1.73 -1.81
C PHE A 170 -14.08 2.48 -2.88
N THR A 171 -14.08 3.82 -2.79
CA THR A 171 -14.59 4.69 -3.85
C THR A 171 -13.44 5.34 -4.61
N CYS A 172 -12.64 4.52 -5.32
CA CYS A 172 -11.56 5.02 -6.18
C CYS A 172 -11.90 4.86 -7.67
N ARG A 173 -11.02 5.37 -8.53
CA ARG A 173 -11.15 5.21 -9.98
C ARG A 173 -10.98 3.71 -10.34
N PRO A 174 -11.86 3.11 -11.17
CA PRO A 174 -11.78 1.69 -11.52
C PRO A 174 -10.40 1.23 -12.04
N HIS A 175 -9.69 2.10 -12.77
CA HIS A 175 -8.37 1.78 -13.32
C HIS A 175 -7.27 1.61 -12.27
N ILE A 176 -7.40 2.18 -11.07
CA ILE A 176 -6.41 1.99 -9.99
C ILE A 176 -6.48 0.54 -9.49
N PHE A 177 -7.68 -0.04 -9.39
CA PHE A 177 -7.86 -1.45 -9.00
C PHE A 177 -7.39 -2.43 -10.07
N ASN A 178 -7.38 -2.01 -11.34
CA ASN A 178 -6.89 -2.81 -12.44
C ASN A 178 -5.36 -2.79 -12.55
N ASP A 179 -4.67 -1.93 -11.80
CA ASP A 179 -3.20 -1.88 -11.78
C ASP A 179 -2.64 -3.17 -11.17
N SER A 180 -1.68 -3.81 -11.86
CA SER A 180 -1.09 -5.07 -11.40
C SER A 180 -0.41 -4.93 -10.03
N GLN A 181 0.10 -3.75 -9.68
CA GLN A 181 0.74 -3.50 -8.39
C GLN A 181 -0.28 -3.50 -7.24
N PHE A 182 -1.55 -3.18 -7.54
CA PHE A 182 -2.67 -3.18 -6.60
C PHE A 182 -3.18 -4.58 -6.25
N LYS A 183 -3.13 -5.53 -7.20
CA LYS A 183 -3.70 -6.88 -7.07
C LYS A 183 -3.07 -7.77 -5.97
N GLY A 184 -1.98 -7.34 -5.33
CA GLY A 184 -1.25 -8.11 -4.31
C GLY A 184 -1.28 -7.54 -2.90
N VAL A 185 -2.30 -6.76 -2.52
CA VAL A 185 -2.48 -6.28 -1.14
C VAL A 185 -3.54 -7.12 -0.44
N ASP A 186 -3.14 -8.05 0.41
CA ASP A 186 -4.05 -9.07 0.95
C ASP A 186 -5.21 -8.53 1.82
N ILE A 187 -5.09 -7.36 2.48
CA ILE A 187 -6.25 -6.74 3.20
C ILE A 187 -7.42 -6.49 2.23
N LEU A 188 -7.13 -6.36 0.94
CA LEU A 188 -8.07 -5.89 -0.07
C LEU A 188 -8.95 -7.00 -0.65
N SER A 189 -8.79 -8.25 -0.20
CA SER A 189 -9.60 -9.40 -0.65
C SER A 189 -11.05 -9.37 -0.14
N SER A 190 -11.36 -8.63 0.94
CA SER A 190 -12.71 -8.41 1.48
C SER A 190 -13.37 -7.12 0.99
N ILE A 191 -12.81 -6.45 -0.02
CA ILE A 191 -13.34 -5.18 -0.53
C ILE A 191 -14.55 -5.41 -1.42
N GLU A 192 -15.63 -4.67 -1.15
CA GLU A 192 -16.62 -4.36 -2.18
C GLU A 192 -16.11 -3.22 -3.07
N HIS A 193 -15.81 -3.54 -4.33
CA HIS A 193 -15.24 -2.59 -5.29
C HIS A 193 -16.28 -1.57 -5.78
N ASP A 194 -15.86 -0.30 -5.86
CA ASP A 194 -16.58 0.85 -6.46
C ASP A 194 -18.08 0.88 -6.15
N ILE A 195 -18.41 0.97 -4.85
CA ILE A 195 -19.79 1.03 -4.36
C ILE A 195 -20.58 2.20 -4.96
N LEU A 196 -19.89 3.21 -5.49
CA LEU A 196 -20.47 4.36 -6.18
C LEU A 196 -20.12 4.32 -7.68
N SER A 197 -20.40 3.21 -8.34
CA SER A 197 -20.24 3.05 -9.79
C SER A 197 -21.08 4.09 -10.56
N PRO A 198 -20.90 4.23 -11.90
CA PRO A 198 -21.64 5.21 -12.71
C PRO A 198 -23.17 5.12 -12.58
N GLN A 199 -23.71 3.99 -12.11
CA GLN A 199 -25.14 3.83 -11.84
C GLN A 199 -25.67 4.73 -10.71
N TYR A 200 -24.77 5.26 -9.86
CA TYR A 200 -25.09 6.20 -8.78
C TYR A 200 -24.69 7.64 -9.12
N ASN A 201 -24.54 7.97 -10.41
CA ASN A 201 -24.37 9.35 -10.86
C ASN A 201 -25.56 10.22 -10.45
N LEU A 202 -25.30 11.49 -10.13
CA LEU A 202 -26.35 12.44 -9.77
C LEU A 202 -27.39 12.55 -10.89
N SER A 203 -28.63 12.20 -10.56
CA SER A 203 -29.83 12.46 -11.36
C SER A 203 -30.09 13.97 -11.48
N ASN A 204 -30.87 14.36 -12.50
CA ASN A 204 -31.21 15.76 -12.71
C ASN A 204 -31.90 16.40 -11.49
N ASN A 205 -32.75 15.64 -10.80
CA ASN A 205 -33.44 16.12 -9.60
C ASN A 205 -32.46 16.37 -8.44
N GLU A 206 -31.53 15.44 -8.20
CA GLU A 206 -30.48 15.62 -7.18
C GLU A 206 -29.58 16.82 -7.52
N ARG A 207 -29.19 16.98 -8.79
CA ARG A 207 -28.40 18.14 -9.25
C ARG A 207 -29.11 19.47 -9.00
N ILE A 208 -30.42 19.54 -9.24
CA ILE A 208 -31.24 20.75 -8.98
C ILE A 208 -31.32 21.02 -7.47
N LEU A 209 -31.57 19.99 -6.66
CA LEU A 209 -31.63 20.15 -5.20
C LEU A 209 -30.30 20.66 -4.64
N ILE A 210 -29.17 20.19 -5.19
CA ILE A 210 -27.83 20.64 -4.77
C ILE A 210 -27.63 22.11 -5.18
N ALA A 211 -28.05 22.50 -6.38
CA ALA A 211 -27.98 23.90 -6.76
C ALA A 211 -28.82 24.79 -5.84
N LYS A 212 -30.03 24.37 -5.47
CA LYS A 212 -30.91 25.11 -4.53
C LYS A 212 -30.34 25.26 -3.13
N SER A 213 -29.42 24.39 -2.73
CA SER A 213 -28.79 24.51 -1.42
C SER A 213 -27.67 25.56 -1.40
N HIS A 214 -27.04 25.85 -2.54
CA HIS A 214 -25.93 26.81 -2.62
C HIS A 214 -26.27 28.15 -3.31
N LEU A 215 -27.31 28.17 -4.15
CA LEU A 215 -27.66 29.28 -5.04
C LEU A 215 -29.06 29.83 -4.73
N PHE A 216 -29.32 31.08 -5.12
CA PHE A 216 -30.65 31.66 -5.05
C PHE A 216 -31.60 31.04 -6.09
N ILE A 217 -32.91 31.19 -5.89
CA ILE A 217 -33.94 30.52 -6.71
C ILE A 217 -33.85 30.96 -8.19
N ASP A 218 -33.65 32.25 -8.43
CA ASP A 218 -33.46 32.86 -9.76
C ASP A 218 -32.15 32.40 -10.43
N GLU A 219 -31.09 32.25 -9.64
CA GLU A 219 -29.80 31.70 -10.06
C GLU A 219 -29.93 30.24 -10.53
N VAL A 220 -30.66 29.41 -9.77
CA VAL A 220 -30.96 28.01 -10.13
C VAL A 220 -31.72 27.93 -11.45
N GLU A 221 -32.76 28.75 -11.63
CA GLU A 221 -33.52 28.80 -12.89
C GLU A 221 -32.66 29.27 -14.07
N THR A 222 -31.71 30.19 -13.84
CA THR A 222 -30.77 30.66 -14.86
C THR A 222 -29.87 29.52 -15.34
N ILE A 223 -29.20 28.81 -14.43
CA ILE A 223 -28.31 27.69 -14.81
C ILE A 223 -29.09 26.50 -15.39
N LYS A 224 -30.36 26.33 -15.00
CA LYS A 224 -31.29 25.35 -15.59
C LYS A 224 -31.53 25.64 -17.07
N ARG A 225 -31.86 26.89 -17.41
CA ARG A 225 -32.08 27.34 -18.80
C ARG A 225 -30.83 27.19 -19.67
N MET A 226 -29.65 27.36 -19.06
CA MET A 226 -28.37 27.17 -19.72
C MET A 226 -27.95 25.70 -19.88
N SER A 227 -28.77 24.74 -19.45
CA SER A 227 -28.46 23.29 -19.46
C SER A 227 -27.18 22.89 -18.70
N VAL A 228 -26.74 23.73 -17.75
CA VAL A 228 -25.50 23.53 -16.95
C VAL A 228 -25.54 22.22 -16.18
N PHE A 229 -26.72 21.80 -15.74
CA PHE A 229 -26.91 20.55 -15.01
C PHE A 229 -26.39 19.32 -15.74
N ASN A 230 -26.33 19.32 -17.08
CA ASN A 230 -25.82 18.17 -17.85
C ASN A 230 -24.35 18.34 -18.27
N LYS A 231 -23.75 19.50 -18.00
CA LYS A 231 -22.45 19.90 -18.55
C LYS A 231 -21.26 19.51 -17.66
N TYR A 232 -21.44 19.46 -16.34
CA TYR A 232 -20.33 19.25 -15.41
C TYR A 232 -20.61 18.14 -14.40
N ASP A 233 -19.68 17.20 -14.27
CA ASP A 233 -19.73 16.16 -13.23
C ASP A 233 -19.42 16.72 -11.83
N CYS A 234 -18.64 17.80 -11.76
CA CYS A 234 -18.27 18.47 -10.50
C CYS A 234 -19.24 19.61 -10.10
N LEU A 235 -20.48 19.59 -10.61
CA LEU A 235 -21.47 20.64 -10.34
C LEU A 235 -21.62 21.04 -8.86
N PRO A 236 -21.66 20.12 -7.88
CA PRO A 236 -21.77 20.50 -6.46
C PRO A 236 -20.64 21.42 -6.00
N LEU A 237 -19.40 21.10 -6.40
CA LEU A 237 -18.21 21.90 -6.09
C LEU A 237 -18.27 23.29 -6.75
N LEU A 238 -18.79 23.37 -7.97
CA LEU A 238 -18.95 24.64 -8.68
C LEU A 238 -20.02 25.53 -8.04
N CYS A 239 -21.16 24.97 -7.63
CA CYS A 239 -22.21 25.71 -6.92
C CYS A 239 -21.70 26.24 -5.58
N GLN A 240 -20.99 25.40 -4.82
CA GLN A 240 -20.36 25.80 -3.58
C GLN A 240 -19.33 26.91 -3.79
N PHE A 241 -18.41 26.75 -4.75
CA PHE A 241 -17.39 27.75 -5.03
C PHE A 241 -17.99 29.11 -5.42
N TYR A 242 -18.97 29.11 -6.34
CA TYR A 242 -19.67 30.34 -6.72
C TYR A 242 -20.38 30.99 -5.51
N SER A 243 -21.00 30.19 -4.63
CA SER A 243 -21.68 30.73 -3.44
C SER A 243 -20.73 31.46 -2.50
N THR A 244 -19.49 30.99 -2.36
CA THR A 244 -18.43 31.61 -1.56
C THR A 244 -17.70 32.74 -2.31
N ASN A 245 -17.73 32.73 -3.64
CA ASN A 245 -17.01 33.67 -4.49
C ASN A 245 -17.94 34.23 -5.58
N ARG A 246 -18.81 35.16 -5.18
CA ARG A 246 -19.82 35.80 -6.03
C ARG A 246 -19.26 36.97 -6.87
N ASN A 247 -17.97 36.94 -7.22
CA ASN A 247 -17.28 38.03 -7.92
C ASN A 247 -17.61 38.12 -9.43
N SER A 248 -18.14 37.05 -10.01
CA SER A 248 -18.48 36.97 -11.43
C SER A 248 -19.98 36.76 -11.62
N ASN A 249 -20.50 37.13 -12.80
CA ASN A 249 -21.89 36.83 -13.13
C ASN A 249 -22.10 35.31 -13.23
N ILE A 250 -23.21 34.80 -12.70
CA ILE A 250 -23.52 33.36 -12.71
C ILE A 250 -23.44 32.73 -14.11
N VAL A 251 -23.90 33.46 -15.14
CA VAL A 251 -23.89 33.00 -16.52
C VAL A 251 -22.46 32.85 -17.01
N SER A 252 -21.59 33.83 -16.76
CA SER A 252 -20.18 33.73 -17.13
C SER A 252 -19.48 32.59 -16.40
N PHE A 253 -19.73 32.45 -15.09
CA PHE A 253 -19.12 31.42 -14.26
C PHE A 253 -19.47 30.02 -14.73
N PHE A 254 -20.76 29.69 -14.87
CA PHE A 254 -21.14 28.34 -15.27
C PHE A 254 -20.95 28.07 -16.78
N ASN A 255 -20.78 29.10 -17.62
CA ASN A 255 -20.37 28.88 -19.00
C ASN A 255 -18.93 28.39 -19.12
N ASN A 256 -18.00 28.97 -18.34
CA ASN A 256 -16.60 28.56 -18.34
C ASN A 256 -15.96 28.81 -16.95
N PRO A 257 -16.14 27.90 -15.98
CA PRO A 257 -15.70 28.13 -14.61
C PRO A 257 -14.17 28.20 -14.49
N THR A 258 -13.45 27.43 -15.32
CA THR A 258 -11.99 27.49 -15.36
C THR A 258 -11.49 28.84 -15.85
N GLN A 259 -12.14 29.43 -16.86
CA GLN A 259 -11.77 30.77 -17.34
C GLN A 259 -11.96 31.83 -16.26
N VAL A 260 -13.08 31.82 -15.53
CA VAL A 260 -13.29 32.81 -14.45
C VAL A 260 -12.20 32.71 -13.38
N ILE A 261 -11.80 31.49 -13.03
CA ILE A 261 -10.69 31.26 -12.10
C ILE A 261 -9.37 31.78 -12.67
N GLU A 262 -9.10 31.54 -13.97
CA GLU A 262 -7.92 32.09 -14.64
C GLU A 262 -7.96 33.62 -14.69
N ASP A 263 -9.13 34.23 -14.90
CA ASP A 263 -9.31 35.70 -14.94
C ASP A 263 -9.02 36.33 -13.58
N ASP A 264 -9.43 35.71 -12.48
CA ASP A 264 -9.05 36.12 -11.12
C ASP A 264 -7.52 36.08 -10.93
N LEU A 265 -6.85 35.03 -11.42
CA LEU A 265 -5.39 34.90 -11.36
C LEU A 265 -4.68 35.92 -12.25
N ILE A 266 -5.22 36.22 -13.42
CA ILE A 266 -4.74 37.28 -14.32
C ILE A 266 -4.85 38.63 -13.61
N SER A 267 -6.00 38.92 -12.97
CA SER A 267 -6.21 40.12 -12.18
C SER A 267 -5.15 40.25 -11.07
N PHE A 268 -4.90 39.20 -10.29
CA PHE A 268 -3.86 39.21 -9.26
C PHE A 268 -2.45 39.38 -9.83
N LYS A 269 -2.17 38.79 -11.00
CA LYS A 269 -0.88 38.91 -11.69
C LYS A 269 -0.64 40.33 -12.22
N HIS A 270 -1.67 41.01 -12.71
CA HIS A 270 -1.53 42.37 -13.27
C HIS A 270 -1.77 43.49 -12.25
N ALA A 271 -2.12 43.15 -11.01
CA ALA A 271 -2.24 44.10 -9.92
C ALA A 271 -0.91 44.86 -9.69
N PRO A 272 -0.97 46.15 -9.30
CA PRO A 272 0.23 46.93 -8.96
C PRO A 272 1.06 46.30 -7.85
N ASP A 273 0.39 45.64 -6.90
CA ASP A 273 1.00 44.81 -5.87
C ASP A 273 0.61 43.34 -6.08
N GLN A 274 1.56 42.54 -6.55
CA GLN A 274 1.35 41.12 -6.85
C GLN A 274 1.41 40.24 -5.59
N THR A 275 1.33 40.79 -4.37
CA THR A 275 1.43 40.01 -3.12
C THR A 275 0.48 38.81 -3.07
N THR A 276 -0.79 38.96 -3.46
CA THR A 276 -1.75 37.84 -3.51
C THR A 276 -1.33 36.78 -4.53
N PHE A 277 -0.89 37.20 -5.71
CA PHE A 277 -0.34 36.30 -6.73
C PHE A 277 0.93 35.59 -6.22
N SER A 278 1.81 36.27 -5.51
CA SER A 278 2.98 35.64 -4.89
C SER A 278 2.60 34.60 -3.85
N VAL A 279 1.63 34.90 -2.98
CA VAL A 279 1.16 33.99 -1.93
C VAL A 279 0.49 32.76 -2.51
N LEU A 280 -0.32 32.89 -3.57
CA LEU A 280 -0.97 31.75 -4.22
C LEU A 280 0.02 30.77 -4.84
N SER A 281 1.18 31.24 -5.31
CA SER A 281 2.25 30.37 -5.83
C SER A 281 2.80 29.39 -4.78
N LEU A 282 2.72 29.74 -3.49
CA LEU A 282 3.17 28.87 -2.39
C LEU A 282 2.36 27.59 -2.32
N PHE A 283 1.08 27.60 -2.70
CA PHE A 283 0.29 26.37 -2.75
C PHE A 283 0.80 25.41 -3.83
N VAL A 284 1.34 25.91 -4.95
CA VAL A 284 2.01 25.06 -5.94
C VAL A 284 3.33 24.54 -5.37
N ILE A 285 4.08 25.37 -4.65
CA ILE A 285 5.38 24.99 -4.07
C ILE A 285 5.23 23.91 -2.98
N TYR A 286 4.18 24.01 -2.16
CA TYR A 286 3.93 23.13 -1.02
C TYR A 286 2.84 22.07 -1.27
N ASN A 287 2.48 21.82 -2.53
CA ASN A 287 1.48 20.81 -2.91
C ASN A 287 0.14 20.94 -2.16
N ASN A 288 -0.42 22.15 -2.20
CA ASN A 288 -1.70 22.56 -1.63
C ASN A 288 -1.79 22.58 -0.09
N LYS A 289 -0.75 22.21 0.67
CA LYS A 289 -0.80 22.25 2.13
C LYS A 289 0.39 23.01 2.70
N ILE A 290 0.12 24.15 3.33
CA ILE A 290 1.14 25.00 3.97
C ILE A 290 0.91 24.96 5.49
N ASP A 291 1.80 24.32 6.23
CA ASP A 291 1.72 24.27 7.68
C ASP A 291 2.40 25.50 8.31
N ARG A 292 1.95 25.91 9.49
CA ARG A 292 2.57 27.03 10.23
C ARG A 292 4.05 26.77 10.56
N ASN A 293 4.43 25.50 10.69
CA ASN A 293 5.83 25.10 10.86
C ASN A 293 6.65 25.30 9.58
N ASP A 294 6.05 25.13 8.40
CA ASP A 294 6.69 25.45 7.12
C ASP A 294 7.00 26.95 7.05
N ILE A 295 6.04 27.80 7.40
CA ILE A 295 6.20 29.26 7.41
C ILE A 295 7.36 29.69 8.33
N LYS A 296 7.53 29.01 9.48
CA LYS A 296 8.62 29.26 10.44
C LYS A 296 9.99 28.75 9.96
N ASN A 297 10.03 27.84 8.99
CA ASN A 297 11.27 27.22 8.50
C ASN A 297 12.22 28.26 7.86
N ARG A 298 13.54 28.02 7.93
CA ARG A 298 14.56 28.81 7.23
C ARG A 298 14.46 28.68 5.71
N ARG A 299 14.09 27.48 5.19
CA ARG A 299 13.89 27.24 3.74
C ARG A 299 12.78 28.13 3.18
N PHE A 300 11.73 28.38 3.95
CA PHE A 300 10.62 29.25 3.56
C PHE A 300 11.08 30.68 3.24
N LYS A 301 12.00 31.25 4.04
CA LYS A 301 12.55 32.59 3.76
C LYS A 301 13.30 32.65 2.41
N LYS A 302 14.04 31.59 2.06
CA LYS A 302 14.72 31.51 0.75
C LYS A 302 13.71 31.44 -0.39
N ILE A 303 12.64 30.65 -0.23
CA ILE A 303 11.54 30.57 -1.20
C ILE A 303 10.88 31.93 -1.40
N LEU A 304 10.58 32.67 -0.32
CA LEU A 304 9.99 34.01 -0.43
C LEU A 304 10.91 35.00 -1.16
N SER A 305 12.22 34.91 -0.96
CA SER A 305 13.20 35.71 -1.71
C SER A 305 13.14 35.39 -3.20
N GLU A 306 13.22 34.11 -3.57
CA GLU A 306 13.18 33.70 -4.98
C GLU A 306 11.84 34.07 -5.63
N ILE A 307 10.71 33.98 -4.93
CA ILE A 307 9.43 34.49 -5.43
C ILE A 307 9.55 36.01 -5.66
N SER A 308 10.01 36.77 -4.66
CA SER A 308 10.12 38.24 -4.76
C SER A 308 10.99 38.68 -5.95
N ASP A 309 11.99 37.90 -6.33
CA ASP A 309 12.86 38.21 -7.48
C ASP A 309 12.14 38.05 -8.84
N ASN A 310 10.99 37.36 -8.88
CA ASN A 310 10.25 37.05 -10.12
C ASN A 310 8.91 37.81 -10.24
N VAL A 311 8.51 38.61 -9.25
CA VAL A 311 7.21 39.31 -9.21
C VAL A 311 7.32 40.70 -8.57
N ARG A 312 6.41 41.62 -8.93
CA ARG A 312 6.38 43.00 -8.45
C ARG A 312 5.55 43.09 -7.16
N THR A 313 6.19 43.14 -6.01
CA THR A 313 5.52 43.33 -4.71
C THR A 313 5.83 44.69 -4.11
N SER A 314 4.82 45.35 -3.52
CA SER A 314 4.96 46.68 -2.90
C SER A 314 5.91 46.69 -1.70
N SER A 315 6.06 45.54 -1.04
CA SER A 315 6.95 45.31 0.11
C SER A 315 7.55 43.91 0.03
N ALA A 316 8.68 43.68 0.69
CA ALA A 316 9.32 42.37 0.73
C ALA A 316 8.37 41.31 1.32
N LEU A 317 8.23 40.16 0.65
CA LEU A 317 7.43 39.05 1.15
C LEU A 317 8.02 38.55 2.47
N SER A 318 7.34 38.89 3.57
CA SER A 318 7.69 38.44 4.91
C SER A 318 6.68 37.39 5.39
N ARG A 319 7.07 36.60 6.40
CA ARG A 319 6.16 35.63 7.03
C ARG A 319 4.85 36.25 7.51
N LYS A 320 4.92 37.48 8.02
CA LYS A 320 3.75 38.24 8.48
C LYS A 320 2.85 38.61 7.31
N VAL A 321 3.40 39.20 6.24
CA VAL A 321 2.65 39.55 5.02
C VAL A 321 1.95 38.32 4.43
N VAL A 322 2.63 37.17 4.37
CA VAL A 322 2.03 35.92 3.92
C VAL A 322 0.86 35.50 4.81
N THR A 323 1.04 35.51 6.13
CA THR A 323 -0.01 35.09 7.08
C THR A 323 -1.22 36.03 7.01
N ASP A 324 -0.99 37.33 6.95
CA ASP A 324 -2.04 38.34 6.84
C ASP A 324 -2.81 38.17 5.52
N ASN A 325 -2.12 37.89 4.41
CA ASN A 325 -2.76 37.66 3.11
C ASN A 325 -3.55 36.34 3.08
N LEU A 326 -3.00 35.24 3.63
CA LEU A 326 -3.73 33.96 3.76
C LEU A 326 -4.99 34.11 4.63
N THR A 327 -4.93 34.91 5.69
CA THR A 327 -6.09 35.22 6.53
C THR A 327 -7.14 36.00 5.74
N LYS A 328 -6.74 36.96 4.90
CA LYS A 328 -7.66 37.69 4.00
C LYS A 328 -8.30 36.80 2.94
N LEU A 329 -7.57 35.82 2.41
CA LEU A 329 -8.09 34.86 1.43
C LEU A 329 -8.94 33.74 2.05
N SER A 330 -9.00 33.68 3.39
CA SER A 330 -9.72 32.64 4.10
C SER A 330 -11.22 32.70 3.80
N ASN A 331 -11.85 31.55 3.65
CA ASN A 331 -13.26 31.36 3.28
C ASN A 331 -13.66 31.80 1.86
N THR A 332 -12.75 32.39 1.08
CA THR A 332 -12.98 32.72 -0.34
C THR A 332 -12.20 31.80 -1.27
N TYR A 333 -10.88 31.70 -1.07
CA TYR A 333 -9.98 30.86 -1.88
C TYR A 333 -9.20 29.85 -1.04
N VAL A 334 -8.95 30.18 0.23
CA VAL A 334 -8.15 29.39 1.17
C VAL A 334 -9.00 28.95 2.36
N ARG A 335 -8.79 27.74 2.85
CA ARG A 335 -9.30 27.26 4.14
C ARG A 335 -8.15 27.06 5.12
N MET A 336 -8.43 27.27 6.40
CA MET A 336 -7.48 27.09 7.49
C MET A 336 -8.03 26.08 8.48
N ILE A 337 -7.31 24.96 8.66
CA ILE A 337 -7.64 23.91 9.63
C ILE A 337 -6.54 23.87 10.68
N LYS A 338 -6.86 24.27 11.92
CA LYS A 338 -5.88 24.48 13.00
C LYS A 338 -4.72 25.38 12.58
N ASP A 339 -3.57 24.79 12.24
CA ASP A 339 -2.33 25.48 11.87
C ASP A 339 -1.93 25.22 10.40
N SER A 340 -2.84 24.71 9.56
CA SER A 340 -2.59 24.35 8.16
C SER A 340 -3.51 25.11 7.20
N TYR A 341 -2.93 25.69 6.15
CA TYR A 341 -3.67 26.34 5.05
C TYR A 341 -3.73 25.43 3.83
N SER A 342 -4.87 25.41 3.15
CA SER A 342 -5.03 24.76 1.84
C SER A 342 -6.02 25.51 0.98
N ILE A 343 -5.95 25.37 -0.34
CA ILE A 343 -7.01 25.88 -1.21
C ILE A 343 -8.31 25.13 -0.92
N ILE A 344 -9.42 25.86 -0.94
CA ILE A 344 -10.75 25.34 -0.57
C ILE A 344 -11.21 24.23 -1.53
N HIS A 345 -10.93 24.38 -2.83
CA HIS A 345 -11.43 23.46 -3.87
C HIS A 345 -10.34 22.90 -4.78
N ASP A 346 -10.46 21.61 -5.09
CA ASP A 346 -9.52 20.90 -5.97
C ASP A 346 -9.45 21.51 -7.37
N LYS A 347 -10.58 21.91 -7.94
CA LYS A 347 -10.62 22.54 -9.28
C LYS A 347 -9.93 23.91 -9.29
N TRP A 348 -10.01 24.67 -8.20
CA TRP A 348 -9.24 25.92 -8.05
C TRP A 348 -7.75 25.61 -7.99
N PHE A 349 -7.34 24.65 -7.14
CA PHE A 349 -5.93 24.27 -7.03
C PHE A 349 -5.36 23.79 -8.37
N ASP A 350 -6.11 22.98 -9.09
CA ASP A 350 -5.73 22.48 -10.41
C ASP A 350 -5.54 23.61 -11.43
N THR A 351 -6.42 24.60 -11.41
CA THR A 351 -6.31 25.78 -12.29
C THR A 351 -5.12 26.65 -11.88
N VAL A 352 -4.90 26.86 -10.58
CA VAL A 352 -3.70 27.53 -10.04
C VAL A 352 -2.43 26.84 -10.54
N VAL A 353 -2.30 25.51 -10.35
CA VAL A 353 -1.11 24.76 -10.80
C VAL A 353 -0.87 24.92 -12.30
N SER A 354 -1.92 24.76 -13.12
CA SER A 354 -1.86 24.95 -14.58
C SER A 354 -1.42 26.37 -14.95
N PHE A 355 -2.01 27.40 -14.34
CA PHE A 355 -1.72 28.79 -14.61
C PHE A 355 -0.26 29.16 -14.30
N TYR A 356 0.23 28.81 -13.11
CA TYR A 356 1.63 29.07 -12.75
C TYR A 356 2.61 28.24 -13.59
N GLY A 357 2.24 27.01 -13.96
CA GLY A 357 3.00 26.19 -14.89
C GLY A 357 3.22 26.87 -16.24
N LYS A 358 2.20 27.56 -16.78
CA LYS A 358 2.28 28.29 -18.06
C LYS A 358 3.00 29.64 -17.93
N HIS A 359 2.72 30.39 -16.87
CA HIS A 359 3.14 31.80 -16.76
C HIS A 359 4.41 32.03 -15.95
N MET A 360 4.81 31.07 -15.12
CA MET A 360 5.98 31.16 -14.22
C MET A 360 6.83 29.87 -14.29
N PHE A 361 6.92 29.26 -15.48
CA PHE A 361 7.46 27.91 -15.70
C PHE A 361 8.81 27.68 -15.01
N ASP A 362 9.81 28.55 -15.23
CA ASP A 362 11.17 28.36 -14.72
C ASP A 362 11.24 28.36 -13.19
N MET A 363 10.55 29.30 -12.54
CA MET A 363 10.46 29.37 -11.09
C MET A 363 9.76 28.12 -10.52
N ILE A 364 8.63 27.74 -11.12
CA ILE A 364 7.83 26.60 -10.66
C ILE A 364 8.60 25.30 -10.89
N LEU A 365 9.24 25.10 -12.04
CA LEU A 365 10.07 23.91 -12.29
C LEU A 365 11.18 23.78 -11.26
N ARG A 366 11.78 24.88 -10.78
CA ARG A 366 12.84 24.85 -9.75
C ARG A 366 12.34 24.61 -8.33
N LEU A 367 11.17 25.15 -7.99
CA LEU A 367 10.67 25.23 -6.62
C LEU A 367 9.52 24.28 -6.27
N CYS A 368 8.71 23.86 -7.25
CA CYS A 368 7.49 23.11 -6.98
C CYS A 368 7.75 21.76 -6.32
N HIS A 369 6.76 21.24 -5.60
CA HIS A 369 6.85 19.92 -4.99
C HIS A 369 7.02 18.83 -6.06
N PRO A 370 7.86 17.79 -5.85
CA PRO A 370 8.09 16.73 -6.85
C PRO A 370 6.85 15.96 -7.30
N ASP A 371 5.80 15.89 -6.46
CA ASP A 371 4.51 15.32 -6.86
C ASP A 371 3.89 16.06 -8.06
N ILE A 372 4.01 17.40 -8.10
CA ILE A 372 3.48 18.19 -9.22
C ILE A 372 4.27 17.91 -10.49
N ILE A 373 5.60 17.80 -10.39
CA ILE A 373 6.46 17.43 -11.52
C ILE A 373 6.08 16.05 -12.05
N ARG A 374 5.94 15.07 -11.15
CA ARG A 374 5.59 13.70 -11.48
C ARG A 374 4.21 13.58 -12.13
N ASP A 375 3.21 14.27 -11.59
CA ASP A 375 1.80 14.08 -11.95
C ASP A 375 1.33 15.02 -13.06
N ARG A 376 1.93 16.20 -13.20
CA ARG A 376 1.44 17.27 -14.09
C ARG A 376 2.40 17.62 -15.23
N TYR A 377 3.71 17.47 -15.07
CA TYR A 377 4.65 17.86 -16.13
C TYR A 377 4.86 16.73 -17.13
N GLN A 378 4.70 17.01 -18.43
CA GLN A 378 4.87 16.03 -19.50
C GLN A 378 5.59 16.62 -20.71
N PHE A 379 6.31 15.78 -21.45
CA PHE A 379 6.87 16.15 -22.75
C PHE A 379 5.84 15.85 -23.85
N GLU A 380 5.73 16.71 -24.86
CA GLU A 380 4.88 16.45 -26.01
C GLU A 380 5.42 15.26 -26.81
N ILE A 381 4.67 14.16 -26.86
CA ILE A 381 4.99 13.02 -27.73
C ILE A 381 4.06 12.97 -28.96
N ASN A 382 2.85 13.56 -28.90
CA ASN A 382 1.92 13.61 -30.03
C ASN A 382 0.93 14.79 -29.91
N GLN A 383 1.04 15.78 -30.79
CA GLN A 383 0.21 17.00 -30.80
C GLN A 383 -1.26 16.80 -31.23
N ARG A 384 -1.71 15.57 -31.51
CA ARG A 384 -2.98 15.34 -32.22
C ARG A 384 -4.24 15.26 -31.37
N TYR A 385 -4.15 15.19 -30.05
CA TYR A 385 -5.34 15.15 -29.18
C TYR A 385 -5.11 15.92 -27.89
N GLN A 386 -5.09 17.25 -27.98
CA GLN A 386 -5.14 18.11 -26.81
C GLN A 386 -6.59 18.27 -26.37
N SER A 387 -6.95 17.68 -25.22
CA SER A 387 -8.17 18.11 -24.53
C SER A 387 -7.89 19.47 -23.89
N LYS A 388 -8.74 20.48 -24.14
CA LYS A 388 -8.66 21.82 -23.50
C LYS A 388 -8.77 21.76 -21.97
N GLU A 389 -9.19 20.62 -21.41
CA GLU A 389 -9.34 20.38 -19.97
C GLU A 389 -8.13 19.70 -19.33
N SER A 390 -7.08 19.43 -20.13
CA SER A 390 -5.85 18.81 -19.66
C SER A 390 -5.11 19.71 -18.67
N LEU A 391 -4.99 19.27 -17.42
CA LEU A 391 -4.17 19.89 -16.36
C LEU A 391 -2.67 19.58 -16.51
N VAL A 392 -2.26 19.12 -17.69
CA VAL A 392 -0.87 18.82 -18.01
C VAL A 392 -0.13 20.12 -18.29
N ILE A 393 1.05 20.25 -17.69
CA ILE A 393 2.01 21.32 -17.96
C ILE A 393 3.02 20.75 -18.94
N TYR A 394 2.99 21.24 -20.18
CA TYR A 394 3.94 20.80 -21.20
C TYR A 394 5.31 21.41 -20.94
N VAL A 395 6.34 20.56 -20.94
CA VAL A 395 7.73 20.98 -20.84
C VAL A 395 8.22 21.34 -22.24
N PRO A 396 8.62 22.60 -22.49
CA PRO A 396 9.23 22.97 -23.76
C PRO A 396 10.53 22.18 -23.99
N MET A 397 10.80 21.82 -25.24
CA MET A 397 11.96 20.99 -25.59
C MET A 397 13.29 21.64 -25.16
N GLU A 398 13.38 22.97 -25.21
CA GLU A 398 14.54 23.74 -24.75
C GLU A 398 14.77 23.67 -23.23
N LYS A 399 13.74 23.31 -22.44
CA LYS A 399 13.81 23.16 -20.97
C LYS A 399 14.01 21.71 -20.54
N GLU A 400 14.20 20.78 -21.47
CA GLU A 400 14.40 19.36 -21.18
C GLU A 400 15.58 19.13 -20.23
N LYS A 401 16.72 19.79 -20.49
CA LYS A 401 17.90 19.67 -19.64
C LYS A 401 17.63 20.14 -18.20
N ASP A 402 16.93 21.26 -18.04
CA ASP A 402 16.57 21.80 -16.72
C ASP A 402 15.63 20.85 -15.96
N TYR A 403 14.70 20.21 -16.68
CA TYR A 403 13.83 19.17 -16.12
C TYR A 403 14.61 17.96 -15.61
N MET A 404 15.58 17.47 -16.39
CA MET A 404 16.44 16.35 -15.96
C MET A 404 17.32 16.73 -14.76
N ILE A 405 17.90 17.94 -14.78
CA ILE A 405 18.66 18.48 -13.65
C ILE A 405 17.78 18.53 -12.40
N ARG A 406 16.51 18.92 -12.56
CA ARG A 406 15.52 18.95 -11.49
C ARG A 406 15.22 17.56 -10.94
N LEU A 407 14.98 16.54 -11.78
CA LEU A 407 14.81 15.16 -11.31
C LEU A 407 16.02 14.65 -10.52
N CYS A 408 17.25 14.92 -11.00
CA CYS A 408 18.47 14.57 -10.27
C CYS A 408 18.60 15.33 -8.95
N LYS A 409 18.13 16.58 -8.87
CA LYS A 409 18.08 17.34 -7.61
C LYS A 409 17.07 16.70 -6.64
N ASP A 410 15.90 16.32 -7.12
CA ASP A 410 14.87 15.69 -6.29
C ASP A 410 15.32 14.36 -5.68
N ILE A 411 16.14 13.58 -6.40
CA ILE A 411 16.83 12.40 -5.82
C ILE A 411 17.73 12.81 -4.65
N ASN A 412 18.50 13.88 -4.79
CA ASN A 412 19.40 14.38 -3.72
C ASN A 412 18.64 15.03 -2.56
N ASP A 413 17.42 15.52 -2.78
CA ASP A 413 16.55 16.06 -1.74
C ASP A 413 15.75 14.94 -1.02
N GLY A 414 15.94 13.67 -1.39
CA GLY A 414 15.30 12.50 -0.76
C GLY A 414 13.99 12.04 -1.41
N TYR A 415 13.57 12.65 -2.53
CA TYR A 415 12.33 12.31 -3.24
C TYR A 415 12.50 11.17 -4.26
N VAL A 416 13.32 10.18 -3.91
CA VAL A 416 13.69 9.03 -4.76
C VAL A 416 12.46 8.36 -5.37
N GLN A 417 11.48 8.00 -4.54
CA GLN A 417 10.26 7.34 -5.00
C GLN A 417 9.51 8.19 -6.05
N LYS A 418 9.39 9.50 -5.83
CA LYS A 418 8.62 10.41 -6.69
C LYS A 418 9.27 10.55 -8.07
N VAL A 419 10.60 10.55 -8.12
CA VAL A 419 11.36 10.62 -9.38
C VAL A 419 11.22 9.33 -10.17
N PHE A 420 11.50 8.17 -9.56
CA PHE A 420 11.47 6.90 -10.30
C PHE A 420 10.06 6.38 -10.59
N THR A 421 9.02 6.93 -9.96
CA THR A 421 7.60 6.66 -10.34
C THR A 421 7.05 7.67 -11.34
N ASN A 422 7.88 8.59 -11.83
CA ASN A 422 7.48 9.53 -12.87
C ASN A 422 7.18 8.78 -14.18
N LYS A 423 5.94 8.92 -14.68
CA LYS A 423 5.46 8.26 -15.90
C LYS A 423 6.31 8.59 -17.12
N GLN A 424 6.99 9.74 -17.16
CA GLN A 424 7.86 10.10 -18.28
C GLN A 424 9.04 9.12 -18.43
N LEU A 425 9.49 8.48 -17.34
CA LEU A 425 10.56 7.49 -17.38
C LEU A 425 10.15 6.18 -18.06
N GLN A 426 8.86 5.96 -18.35
CA GLN A 426 8.45 4.80 -19.15
C GLN A 426 8.93 4.90 -20.61
N TYR A 427 9.13 6.13 -21.11
CA TYR A 427 9.58 6.40 -22.47
C TYR A 427 11.11 6.29 -22.57
N LEU A 428 11.59 5.39 -23.42
CA LEU A 428 13.03 5.09 -23.56
C LEU A 428 13.86 6.34 -23.86
N THR A 429 13.44 7.18 -24.81
CA THR A 429 14.18 8.40 -25.20
C THR A 429 14.36 9.35 -24.01
N PHE A 430 13.30 9.55 -23.21
CA PHE A 430 13.35 10.38 -22.02
C PHE A 430 14.26 9.76 -20.96
N ARG A 431 14.13 8.44 -20.75
CA ARG A 431 14.93 7.68 -19.79
C ARG A 431 16.43 7.70 -20.10
N LEU A 432 16.83 7.58 -21.37
CA LEU A 432 18.23 7.67 -21.79
C LEU A 432 18.85 9.04 -21.51
N LYS A 433 18.11 10.13 -21.78
CA LYS A 433 18.57 11.49 -21.47
C LYS A 433 18.66 11.74 -19.96
N PHE A 434 17.72 11.20 -19.20
CA PHE A 434 17.80 11.21 -17.74
C PHE A 434 19.04 10.45 -17.23
N ILE A 435 19.35 9.28 -17.80
CA ILE A 435 20.56 8.49 -17.48
C ILE A 435 21.84 9.27 -17.81
N GLU A 436 21.89 9.96 -18.94
CA GLU A 436 23.03 10.82 -19.30
C GLU A 436 23.26 11.89 -18.21
N GLN A 437 22.21 12.58 -17.79
CA GLN A 437 22.30 13.58 -16.72
C GLN A 437 22.64 12.98 -15.35
N LEU A 438 22.17 11.76 -15.07
CA LEU A 438 22.51 11.00 -13.87
C LEU A 438 24.03 10.69 -13.81
N ARG A 439 24.62 10.29 -14.95
CA ARG A 439 26.04 9.97 -15.09
C ARG A 439 26.95 11.20 -14.96
N LEU A 440 26.51 12.35 -15.44
CA LEU A 440 27.29 13.61 -15.37
C LEU A 440 27.49 14.13 -13.94
N LYS A 441 26.57 13.82 -13.01
CA LYS A 441 26.66 14.32 -11.63
C LYS A 441 27.48 13.39 -10.73
N SER A 442 28.76 13.73 -10.57
CA SER A 442 29.67 13.15 -9.56
C SER A 442 29.15 13.22 -8.11
N ASN A 443 28.21 14.13 -7.81
CA ASN A 443 27.64 14.34 -6.48
C ASN A 443 26.63 13.26 -6.03
N LEU A 444 26.04 12.47 -6.94
CA LEU A 444 25.17 11.34 -6.54
C LEU A 444 25.96 10.26 -5.76
N LYS A 445 27.26 10.14 -6.00
CA LYS A 445 28.15 9.20 -5.30
C LYS A 445 28.26 9.45 -3.78
N ARG A 446 28.09 10.68 -3.31
CA ARG A 446 28.23 11.03 -1.88
C ARG A 446 26.93 10.93 -1.09
N ASN A 447 25.77 11.09 -1.73
CA ASN A 447 24.50 11.28 -1.02
C ASN A 447 23.49 10.13 -1.14
N ILE A 448 23.64 9.17 -2.07
CA ILE A 448 22.66 8.08 -2.24
C ILE A 448 22.64 7.09 -1.06
N ARG A 449 23.67 7.06 -0.20
CA ARG A 449 23.89 5.92 0.71
C ARG A 449 22.68 5.58 1.58
N VAL A 450 21.95 6.54 2.15
CA VAL A 450 20.70 6.27 2.87
C VAL A 450 19.89 7.56 2.99
N PHE A 451 18.95 7.83 2.08
CA PHE A 451 17.87 8.77 2.37
C PHE A 451 16.72 7.98 3.00
N GLN A 452 16.53 8.15 4.32
CA GLN A 452 15.29 7.84 5.07
C GLN A 452 14.47 6.63 4.55
N ASP A 453 15.00 5.41 4.72
CA ASP A 453 14.34 4.13 4.47
C ASP A 453 14.08 3.71 3.01
N ILE A 454 14.38 4.53 1.98
CA ILE A 454 14.11 4.20 0.56
C ILE A 454 15.35 4.39 -0.32
N SER A 455 15.97 3.27 -0.71
CA SER A 455 17.08 3.26 -1.68
C SER A 455 16.59 3.39 -3.13
N PRO A 456 17.26 4.18 -4.01
CA PRO A 456 16.98 4.23 -5.45
C PRO A 456 16.89 2.88 -6.12
N LEU A 457 17.78 1.93 -5.76
CA LEU A 457 17.79 0.61 -6.39
C LEU A 457 16.52 -0.19 -6.07
N LEU A 458 15.92 0.02 -4.89
CA LEU A 458 14.67 -0.66 -4.54
C LEU A 458 13.52 -0.19 -5.43
N VAL A 459 13.40 1.12 -5.62
CA VAL A 459 12.34 1.71 -6.46
C VAL A 459 12.55 1.34 -7.92
N VAL A 460 13.78 1.43 -8.42
CA VAL A 460 14.13 1.08 -9.80
C VAL A 460 13.92 -0.40 -10.08
N SER A 461 14.24 -1.28 -9.11
CA SER A 461 13.91 -2.71 -9.17
C SER A 461 12.40 -2.91 -9.25
N GLN A 462 11.62 -2.24 -8.39
CA GLN A 462 10.16 -2.33 -8.44
C GLN A 462 9.57 -1.88 -9.80
N GLN A 463 10.13 -0.85 -10.42
CA GLN A 463 9.69 -0.36 -11.74
C GLN A 463 10.29 -1.13 -12.93
N ASN A 464 11.20 -2.08 -12.69
CA ASN A 464 11.92 -2.84 -13.72
C ASN A 464 12.67 -1.98 -14.77
N TYR A 465 13.22 -0.83 -14.36
CA TYR A 465 14.03 0.01 -15.26
C TYR A 465 15.48 -0.47 -15.30
N LEU A 466 15.75 -1.48 -16.15
CA LEU A 466 17.06 -2.13 -16.29
C LEU A 466 18.19 -1.14 -16.61
N ASP A 467 17.95 -0.22 -17.53
CA ASP A 467 18.91 0.80 -17.97
C ASP A 467 19.25 1.81 -16.87
N ILE A 468 18.25 2.23 -16.08
CA ILE A 468 18.49 3.08 -14.90
C ILE A 468 19.24 2.29 -13.82
N MET A 469 18.89 1.02 -13.59
CA MET A 469 19.57 0.15 -12.63
C MET A 469 21.06 0.05 -12.97
N GLU A 470 21.38 -0.25 -14.23
CA GLU A 470 22.76 -0.34 -14.71
C GLU A 470 23.51 0.97 -14.49
N ALA A 471 22.91 2.10 -14.87
CA ALA A 471 23.52 3.42 -14.65
C ALA A 471 23.78 3.74 -13.16
N LEU A 472 22.87 3.36 -12.26
CA LEU A 472 23.06 3.52 -10.81
C LEU A 472 24.17 2.60 -10.26
N LEU A 473 24.30 1.39 -10.78
CA LEU A 473 25.35 0.45 -10.39
C LEU A 473 26.73 0.87 -10.93
N GLU A 474 26.80 1.42 -12.15
CA GLU A 474 28.03 2.01 -12.73
C GLU A 474 28.60 3.14 -11.87
N ILE A 475 27.74 3.98 -11.27
CA ILE A 475 28.16 5.03 -10.34
C ILE A 475 28.45 4.50 -8.92
N LYS A 476 28.46 3.18 -8.72
CA LYS A 476 28.78 2.46 -7.48
C LYS A 476 27.79 2.70 -6.33
N VAL A 477 26.49 2.80 -6.63
CA VAL A 477 25.46 2.64 -5.59
C VAL A 477 25.55 1.23 -5.03
N ASP A 478 25.46 1.09 -3.71
CA ASP A 478 25.54 -0.22 -3.06
C ASP A 478 24.38 -1.12 -3.50
N VAL A 479 24.71 -2.26 -4.10
CA VAL A 479 23.74 -3.22 -4.64
C VAL A 479 23.00 -3.99 -3.54
N ASN A 480 23.58 -4.09 -2.34
CA ASN A 480 23.02 -4.84 -1.21
C ASN A 480 22.23 -3.95 -0.23
N VAL A 481 21.86 -2.75 -0.67
CA VAL A 481 20.95 -1.85 0.05
C VAL A 481 19.68 -2.57 0.49
N MET A 482 19.23 -2.25 1.70
CA MET A 482 18.02 -2.79 2.29
C MET A 482 17.12 -1.65 2.79
N ASN A 483 15.81 -1.82 2.67
CA ASN A 483 14.87 -0.98 3.42
C ASN A 483 14.79 -1.42 4.90
N LYS A 484 13.97 -0.72 5.70
CA LYS A 484 13.69 -1.06 7.10
C LYS A 484 13.15 -2.48 7.35
N PHE A 485 12.66 -3.16 6.29
CA PHE A 485 12.17 -4.53 6.36
C PHE A 485 13.24 -5.57 5.98
N GLY A 486 14.46 -5.14 5.63
CA GLY A 486 15.52 -6.01 5.11
C GLY A 486 15.29 -6.45 3.66
N THR A 487 14.39 -5.80 2.92
CA THR A 487 14.13 -6.13 1.51
C THR A 487 15.23 -5.53 0.63
N THR A 488 15.84 -6.34 -0.25
CA THR A 488 16.87 -5.93 -1.21
C THR A 488 16.30 -5.73 -2.63
N PRO A 489 17.02 -5.03 -3.53
CA PRO A 489 16.64 -4.93 -4.94
C PRO A 489 16.51 -6.31 -5.61
N LEU A 490 17.40 -7.25 -5.26
CA LEU A 490 17.38 -8.61 -5.78
C LEU A 490 16.16 -9.39 -5.30
N PHE A 491 15.74 -9.16 -4.05
CA PHE A 491 14.52 -9.73 -3.50
C PHE A 491 13.30 -9.27 -4.31
N ILE A 492 13.14 -7.96 -4.54
CA ILE A 492 12.02 -7.38 -5.32
C ILE A 492 12.01 -7.91 -6.76
N ALA A 493 13.18 -7.96 -7.41
CA ALA A 493 13.31 -8.46 -8.77
C ALA A 493 12.95 -9.95 -8.85
N SER A 494 13.32 -10.72 -7.82
CA SER A 494 13.02 -12.15 -7.75
C SER A 494 11.55 -12.41 -7.46
N GLU A 495 10.89 -11.60 -6.63
CA GLU A 495 9.45 -11.70 -6.35
C GLU A 495 8.60 -11.41 -7.59
N ASN A 496 9.03 -10.45 -8.43
CA ASN A 496 8.29 -9.98 -9.60
C ASN A 496 8.68 -10.67 -10.93
N ASP A 497 9.39 -11.80 -10.89
CA ASP A 497 9.90 -12.54 -12.07
C ASP A 497 10.70 -11.70 -13.08
N GLN A 498 11.47 -10.72 -12.59
CA GLN A 498 12.23 -9.80 -13.44
C GLN A 498 13.59 -10.41 -13.82
N VAL A 499 13.59 -11.42 -14.68
CA VAL A 499 14.78 -12.19 -15.07
C VAL A 499 15.97 -11.31 -15.49
N GLY A 500 15.72 -10.27 -16.29
CA GLY A 500 16.77 -9.31 -16.71
C GLY A 500 17.37 -8.53 -15.54
N MET A 501 16.53 -8.12 -14.58
CA MET A 501 16.95 -7.34 -13.41
C MET A 501 17.74 -8.21 -12.44
N VAL A 502 17.28 -9.45 -12.22
CA VAL A 502 17.99 -10.46 -11.44
C VAL A 502 19.38 -10.73 -12.03
N LYS A 503 19.47 -10.95 -13.35
CA LYS A 503 20.75 -11.17 -14.03
C LYS A 503 21.70 -9.98 -13.87
N LEU A 504 21.20 -8.76 -14.04
CA LEU A 504 21.99 -7.54 -13.89
C LEU A 504 22.53 -7.39 -12.47
N LEU A 505 21.66 -7.49 -11.46
CA LEU A 505 22.04 -7.36 -10.04
C LEU A 505 23.09 -8.41 -9.62
N LEU A 506 22.94 -9.67 -10.07
CA LEU A 506 23.90 -10.73 -9.78
C LEU A 506 25.24 -10.52 -10.50
N THR A 507 25.23 -9.94 -11.71
CA THR A 507 26.46 -9.55 -12.43
C THR A 507 27.27 -8.52 -11.65
N TYR A 508 26.59 -7.61 -10.93
CA TYR A 508 27.20 -6.65 -10.02
C TYR A 508 27.46 -7.21 -8.61
N LYS A 509 27.53 -8.55 -8.46
CA LYS A 509 27.89 -9.26 -7.22
C LYS A 509 26.98 -8.95 -6.02
N CYS A 510 25.67 -8.79 -6.26
CA CYS A 510 24.68 -8.79 -5.20
C CYS A 510 24.70 -10.12 -4.43
N ASP A 511 24.50 -10.09 -3.11
CA ASP A 511 24.40 -11.30 -2.28
C ASP A 511 23.04 -11.99 -2.51
N PRO A 512 22.99 -13.18 -3.14
CA PRO A 512 21.74 -13.92 -3.35
C PRO A 512 21.16 -14.54 -2.09
N ASN A 513 21.93 -14.55 -0.99
CA ASN A 513 21.56 -15.20 0.28
C ASN A 513 21.07 -14.21 1.33
N GLN A 514 21.01 -12.92 1.01
CA GLN A 514 20.52 -11.90 1.94
C GLN A 514 19.08 -12.20 2.37
N ARG A 515 18.87 -12.28 3.68
CA ARG A 515 17.58 -12.55 4.31
C ARG A 515 16.87 -11.24 4.61
N ARG A 516 15.55 -11.18 4.40
CA ARG A 516 14.75 -10.04 4.85
C ARG A 516 14.49 -10.10 6.36
N GLY A 517 14.46 -8.95 7.02
CA GLY A 517 14.34 -8.85 8.48
C GLY A 517 12.92 -9.09 9.01
N LEU A 518 11.90 -8.69 8.25
CA LEU A 518 10.48 -8.86 8.58
C LEU A 518 9.84 -9.83 7.56
N LYS A 519 9.01 -10.76 8.03
CA LYS A 519 8.47 -11.95 7.29
C LYS A 519 9.47 -13.10 7.12
N ASN A 520 9.65 -13.84 8.22
CA ASN A 520 10.29 -15.15 8.29
C ASN A 520 11.75 -15.27 7.80
N GLY A 521 12.51 -14.20 7.52
CA GLY A 521 13.91 -14.39 7.10
C GLY A 521 14.07 -15.01 5.72
N GLU A 522 13.09 -14.87 4.85
CA GLU A 522 13.13 -15.39 3.46
C GLU A 522 14.22 -14.71 2.63
N THR A 523 14.74 -15.46 1.66
CA THR A 523 15.75 -15.02 0.67
C THR A 523 15.12 -14.91 -0.73
N PRO A 524 15.81 -14.30 -1.71
CA PRO A 524 15.37 -14.31 -3.11
C PRO A 524 15.01 -15.72 -3.64
N LEU A 525 15.76 -16.75 -3.24
CA LEU A 525 15.51 -18.12 -3.68
C LEU A 525 14.20 -18.69 -3.10
N HIS A 526 13.86 -18.37 -1.84
CA HIS A 526 12.59 -18.78 -1.23
C HIS A 526 11.40 -18.22 -2.01
N VAL A 527 11.39 -16.90 -2.24
CA VAL A 527 10.25 -16.25 -2.91
C VAL A 527 10.11 -16.70 -4.36
N ALA A 528 11.22 -16.82 -5.11
CA ALA A 528 11.18 -17.30 -6.48
C ALA A 528 10.66 -18.75 -6.56
N SER A 529 11.05 -19.60 -5.60
CA SER A 529 10.58 -20.99 -5.52
C SER A 529 9.10 -21.09 -5.16
N GLY A 530 8.63 -20.26 -4.23
CA GLY A 530 7.22 -20.22 -3.81
C GLY A 530 6.27 -19.54 -4.79
N LEU A 531 6.78 -18.78 -5.75
CA LEU A 531 5.98 -18.09 -6.78
C LEU A 531 6.07 -18.74 -8.17
N GLY A 532 6.91 -19.76 -8.36
CA GLY A 532 6.97 -20.49 -9.64
C GLY A 532 7.96 -19.91 -10.65
N HIS A 533 8.87 -19.04 -10.23
CA HIS A 533 9.77 -18.28 -11.11
C HIS A 533 11.00 -19.09 -11.52
N LYS A 534 10.78 -20.12 -12.35
CA LYS A 534 11.78 -21.13 -12.76
C LYS A 534 13.11 -20.53 -13.24
N GLN A 535 13.06 -19.48 -14.08
CA GLN A 535 14.29 -18.89 -14.63
C GLN A 535 15.07 -18.09 -13.58
N VAL A 536 14.37 -17.39 -12.69
CA VAL A 536 14.98 -16.70 -11.54
C VAL A 536 15.65 -17.71 -10.61
N VAL A 537 15.00 -18.83 -10.30
CA VAL A 537 15.59 -19.93 -9.50
C VAL A 537 16.91 -20.40 -10.12
N ARG A 538 16.92 -20.70 -11.44
CA ARG A 538 18.16 -21.12 -12.13
C ARG A 538 19.27 -20.06 -12.06
N LEU A 539 18.93 -18.78 -12.22
CA LEU A 539 19.91 -17.69 -12.14
C LEU A 539 20.49 -17.53 -10.73
N LEU A 540 19.65 -17.59 -9.70
CA LEU A 540 20.09 -17.49 -8.31
C LEU A 540 21.04 -18.63 -7.93
N ILE A 541 20.70 -19.87 -8.27
CA ILE A 541 21.55 -21.04 -7.99
C ILE A 541 22.89 -20.94 -8.73
N ARG A 542 22.89 -20.57 -10.02
CA ARG A 542 24.12 -20.34 -10.81
C ARG A 542 25.04 -19.27 -10.21
N HIS A 543 24.48 -18.36 -9.40
CA HIS A 543 25.23 -17.32 -8.71
C HIS A 543 25.40 -17.59 -7.21
N ASN A 544 25.43 -18.87 -6.80
CA ASN A 544 25.72 -19.33 -5.44
C ASN A 544 24.64 -19.02 -4.39
N ALA A 545 23.36 -19.02 -4.79
CA ALA A 545 22.28 -19.11 -3.83
C ALA A 545 22.30 -20.46 -3.10
N ILE A 546 22.23 -20.44 -1.78
CA ILE A 546 22.25 -21.62 -0.92
C ILE A 546 20.87 -22.27 -1.01
N THR A 547 20.80 -23.50 -1.54
CA THR A 547 19.56 -24.24 -1.75
C THR A 547 18.91 -24.74 -0.46
N ASN A 548 19.71 -25.03 0.56
CA ASN A 548 19.28 -25.48 1.89
C ASN A 548 19.11 -24.34 2.91
N ILE A 549 19.04 -23.08 2.46
CA ILE A 549 18.89 -21.94 3.36
C ILE A 549 17.50 -21.95 4.00
N CYS A 550 17.44 -21.86 5.33
CA CYS A 550 16.17 -21.97 6.05
C CYS A 550 15.60 -20.61 6.49
N THR A 551 14.29 -20.40 6.42
CA THR A 551 13.57 -19.29 7.08
C THR A 551 13.69 -19.35 8.61
N THR A 552 13.15 -18.37 9.34
CA THR A 552 13.04 -18.42 10.81
C THR A 552 12.11 -19.54 11.30
N ASN A 553 11.18 -19.99 10.45
CA ASN A 553 10.34 -21.16 10.70
C ASN A 553 11.00 -22.46 10.23
N GLN A 554 12.27 -22.36 9.80
CA GLN A 554 13.07 -23.43 9.27
C GLN A 554 12.54 -24.04 7.95
N GLU A 555 11.75 -23.28 7.18
CA GLU A 555 11.25 -23.70 5.86
C GLU A 555 12.34 -23.44 4.80
N THR A 556 12.53 -24.34 3.84
CA THR A 556 13.53 -24.24 2.75
C THR A 556 12.90 -23.81 1.42
N PRO A 557 13.66 -23.33 0.41
CA PRO A 557 13.15 -23.13 -0.94
C PRO A 557 12.42 -24.35 -1.52
N LEU A 558 12.94 -25.55 -1.23
CA LEU A 558 12.32 -26.82 -1.64
C LEU A 558 10.95 -27.02 -0.99
N TYR A 559 10.79 -26.66 0.29
CA TYR A 559 9.49 -26.68 0.97
C TYR A 559 8.48 -25.75 0.27
N PHE A 560 8.88 -24.52 -0.08
CA PHE A 560 7.99 -23.57 -0.77
C PHE A 560 7.55 -24.11 -2.13
N ALA A 561 8.47 -24.58 -2.96
CA ALA A 561 8.16 -25.18 -4.27
C ALA A 561 7.25 -26.41 -4.13
N SER A 562 7.53 -27.27 -3.16
CA SER A 562 6.74 -28.49 -2.89
C SER A 562 5.33 -28.17 -2.42
N SER A 563 5.16 -27.16 -1.57
CA SER A 563 3.83 -26.72 -1.10
C SER A 563 2.95 -26.16 -2.22
N LYS A 564 3.56 -25.67 -3.31
CA LYS A 564 2.85 -25.10 -4.46
C LYS A 564 2.72 -26.06 -5.64
N GLY A 565 3.33 -27.24 -5.56
CA GLY A 565 3.27 -28.22 -6.65
C GLY A 565 4.15 -27.87 -7.85
N PHE A 566 5.17 -27.01 -7.70
CA PHE A 566 6.03 -26.59 -8.80
C PHE A 566 7.13 -27.63 -9.10
N ILE A 567 6.74 -28.71 -9.78
CA ILE A 567 7.58 -29.89 -10.08
C ILE A 567 8.92 -29.49 -10.71
N ASP A 568 8.90 -28.63 -11.75
CA ASP A 568 10.12 -28.16 -12.41
C ASP A 568 11.12 -27.49 -11.46
N ILE A 569 10.64 -26.76 -10.46
CA ILE A 569 11.50 -26.07 -9.47
C ILE A 569 12.00 -27.06 -8.43
N VAL A 570 11.15 -28.00 -8.00
CA VAL A 570 11.53 -29.11 -7.12
C VAL A 570 12.68 -29.90 -7.75
N GLU A 571 12.57 -30.25 -9.02
CA GLU A 571 13.62 -30.94 -9.78
C GLU A 571 14.93 -30.13 -9.80
N ILE A 572 14.87 -28.86 -10.22
CA ILE A 572 16.05 -27.97 -10.25
C ILE A 572 16.72 -27.89 -8.87
N LEU A 573 15.94 -27.74 -7.80
CA LEU A 573 16.46 -27.62 -6.45
C LEU A 573 17.16 -28.91 -5.99
N LEU A 574 16.55 -30.08 -6.24
CA LEU A 574 17.12 -31.39 -5.89
C LEU A 574 18.40 -31.69 -6.70
N GLU A 575 18.41 -31.39 -8.00
CA GLU A 575 19.60 -31.52 -8.86
C GLU A 575 20.77 -30.65 -8.39
N ASN A 576 20.49 -29.55 -7.67
CA ASN A 576 21.48 -28.62 -7.15
C ASN A 576 21.70 -28.76 -5.63
N GLY A 577 21.52 -29.98 -5.11
CA GLY A 577 21.93 -30.35 -3.75
C GLY A 577 21.00 -29.89 -2.63
N SER A 578 19.72 -29.59 -2.94
CA SER A 578 18.72 -29.45 -1.89
C SER A 578 18.51 -30.79 -1.19
N ASP A 579 18.53 -30.78 0.15
CA ASP A 579 18.22 -31.95 0.95
C ASP A 579 16.70 -32.03 1.16
N PRO A 580 16.02 -33.08 0.64
CA PRO A 580 14.57 -33.24 0.77
C PRO A 580 14.11 -33.51 2.20
N ASN A 581 15.04 -33.80 3.12
CA ASN A 581 14.75 -34.15 4.51
C ASN A 581 14.91 -32.98 5.49
N ILE A 582 15.38 -31.81 5.03
CA ILE A 582 15.37 -30.61 5.87
C ILE A 582 13.93 -30.17 6.09
N CYS A 583 13.41 -30.53 7.26
CA CYS A 583 12.11 -30.11 7.77
C CYS A 583 12.30 -29.04 8.84
N GLY A 584 11.53 -27.97 8.76
CA GLY A 584 11.49 -26.98 9.82
C GLY A 584 10.63 -27.41 11.00
N LYS A 585 10.35 -26.46 11.92
CA LYS A 585 9.44 -26.66 13.08
C LYS A 585 7.97 -26.93 12.72
N ARG A 586 7.69 -27.28 11.47
CA ARG A 586 6.36 -27.48 10.93
C ARG A 586 6.32 -28.80 10.19
N ASN A 587 6.75 -28.80 8.94
CA ASN A 587 6.51 -29.88 7.99
C ASN A 587 7.70 -30.05 7.04
N SER A 588 7.99 -31.31 6.67
CA SER A 588 8.92 -31.63 5.59
C SER A 588 8.33 -31.29 4.20
N PRO A 589 9.15 -31.13 3.15
CA PRO A 589 8.69 -30.99 1.76
C PRO A 589 7.70 -32.10 1.34
N ILE A 590 7.98 -33.35 1.69
CA ILE A 590 7.12 -34.49 1.36
C ILE A 590 5.80 -34.45 2.16
N PHE A 591 5.83 -34.04 3.43
CA PHE A 591 4.61 -33.89 4.24
C PHE A 591 3.68 -32.84 3.63
N ILE A 592 4.20 -31.65 3.29
CA ILE A 592 3.34 -30.57 2.76
C ILE A 592 2.81 -30.90 1.36
N ALA A 593 3.61 -31.54 0.50
CA ALA A 593 3.16 -32.02 -0.81
C ALA A 593 2.07 -33.10 -0.67
N SER A 594 2.25 -34.03 0.27
CA SER A 594 1.27 -35.08 0.58
C SER A 594 -0.04 -34.50 1.10
N ARG A 595 0.02 -33.49 1.97
CA ARG A 595 -1.17 -32.80 2.49
C ARG A 595 -1.97 -32.12 1.39
N LEU A 596 -1.27 -31.46 0.47
CA LEU A 596 -1.89 -30.62 -0.57
C LEU A 596 -2.22 -31.38 -1.86
N GLY A 597 -1.89 -32.68 -1.95
CA GLY A 597 -2.26 -33.53 -3.08
C GLY A 597 -1.34 -33.41 -4.29
N HIS A 598 -0.08 -32.98 -4.11
CA HIS A 598 0.88 -32.80 -5.21
C HIS A 598 1.61 -34.11 -5.54
N THR A 599 0.93 -35.05 -6.19
CA THR A 599 1.42 -36.42 -6.45
C THR A 599 2.80 -36.46 -7.10
N GLU A 600 3.01 -35.74 -8.21
CA GLU A 600 4.28 -35.79 -8.94
C GLU A 600 5.45 -35.17 -8.15
N VAL A 601 5.17 -34.20 -7.28
CA VAL A 601 6.17 -33.69 -6.33
C VAL A 601 6.54 -34.77 -5.31
N VAL A 602 5.55 -35.50 -4.77
CA VAL A 602 5.82 -36.61 -3.83
C VAL A 602 6.64 -37.70 -4.51
N ARG A 603 6.29 -38.10 -5.74
CA ARG A 603 7.05 -39.06 -6.54
C ARG A 603 8.50 -38.63 -6.68
N LEU A 604 8.75 -37.41 -7.15
CA LEU A 604 10.09 -36.88 -7.35
C LEU A 604 10.89 -36.77 -6.04
N LEU A 605 10.26 -36.37 -4.94
CA LEU A 605 10.93 -36.32 -3.63
C LEU A 605 11.35 -37.71 -3.16
N LEU A 606 10.49 -38.72 -3.33
CA LEU A 606 10.79 -40.12 -2.98
C LEU A 606 11.93 -40.69 -3.84
N GLU A 607 11.91 -40.44 -5.14
CA GLU A 607 12.99 -40.82 -6.07
C GLU A 607 14.34 -40.17 -5.71
N ARG A 608 14.31 -39.03 -5.01
CA ARG A 608 15.50 -38.32 -4.52
C ARG A 608 15.79 -38.56 -3.03
N ASN A 609 15.37 -39.70 -2.50
CA ASN A 609 15.65 -40.17 -1.13
C ASN A 609 15.03 -39.31 -0.01
N SER A 610 13.85 -38.74 -0.24
CA SER A 610 13.04 -38.20 0.86
C SER A 610 12.56 -39.33 1.77
N ASP A 611 12.69 -39.16 3.09
CA ASP A 611 12.19 -40.10 4.08
C ASP A 611 10.66 -39.99 4.19
N PRO A 612 9.90 -41.03 3.82
CA PRO A 612 8.44 -41.02 3.85
C PRO A 612 7.86 -41.05 5.27
N ASN A 613 8.70 -41.20 6.30
CA ASN A 613 8.30 -41.32 7.70
C ASN A 613 8.59 -40.05 8.53
N LEU A 614 9.06 -38.96 7.91
CA LEU A 614 9.32 -37.71 8.61
C LEU A 614 8.05 -37.12 9.24
N LEU A 615 8.02 -37.11 10.56
CA LEU A 615 6.87 -36.64 11.32
C LEU A 615 6.80 -35.11 11.33
N SER A 616 5.58 -34.59 11.26
CA SER A 616 5.28 -33.17 11.46
C SER A 616 5.52 -32.77 12.92
N GLU A 617 6.17 -31.62 13.11
CA GLU A 617 6.28 -30.94 14.42
C GLU A 617 5.28 -29.77 14.52
N ASP A 618 4.39 -29.62 13.54
CA ASP A 618 3.38 -28.55 13.52
C ASP A 618 2.31 -28.77 14.60
N ILE A 619 1.93 -27.71 15.32
CA ILE A 619 0.96 -27.79 16.42
C ILE A 619 -0.37 -28.42 15.98
N MET A 620 -0.83 -28.20 14.74
CA MET A 620 -2.10 -28.74 14.26
C MET A 620 -2.00 -30.19 13.78
N HIS A 621 -0.80 -30.65 13.43
CA HIS A 621 -0.55 -31.96 12.83
C HIS A 621 0.53 -32.74 13.58
N ASP A 622 0.71 -32.43 14.86
CA ASP A 622 1.82 -32.91 15.67
C ASP A 622 1.93 -34.43 15.64
N GLY A 623 3.12 -34.91 15.27
CA GLY A 623 3.47 -36.31 15.11
C GLY A 623 2.87 -37.00 13.87
N GLN A 624 2.17 -36.32 12.96
CA GLN A 624 1.62 -36.97 11.76
C GLN A 624 2.70 -37.25 10.72
N SER A 625 2.64 -38.43 10.09
CA SER A 625 3.47 -38.80 8.94
C SER A 625 2.86 -38.32 7.61
N PRO A 626 3.64 -38.25 6.51
CA PRO A 626 3.14 -38.05 5.15
C PRO A 626 2.00 -39.01 4.78
N LEU A 627 2.09 -40.27 5.22
CA LEU A 627 1.06 -41.29 4.96
C LEU A 627 -0.24 -41.00 5.72
N CYS A 628 -0.14 -40.60 7.00
CA CYS A 628 -1.29 -40.19 7.80
C CYS A 628 -2.02 -39.01 7.17
N ILE A 629 -1.27 -37.97 6.75
CA ILE A 629 -1.88 -36.76 6.21
C ILE A 629 -2.47 -37.02 4.81
N ALA A 630 -1.82 -37.80 3.95
CA ALA A 630 -2.37 -38.20 2.65
C ALA A 630 -3.67 -39.02 2.81
N SER A 631 -3.70 -39.94 3.78
CA SER A 631 -4.89 -40.74 4.11
C SER A 631 -6.03 -39.86 4.61
N LYS A 632 -5.73 -38.86 5.44
CA LYS A 632 -6.72 -37.89 5.97
C LYS A 632 -7.40 -37.08 4.89
N TYR A 633 -6.69 -36.71 3.83
CA TYR A 633 -7.23 -35.91 2.74
C TYR A 633 -7.69 -36.73 1.52
N GLY A 634 -7.64 -38.06 1.59
CA GLY A 634 -8.16 -38.93 0.53
C GLY A 634 -7.25 -39.08 -0.69
N HIS A 635 -5.97 -38.72 -0.60
CA HIS A 635 -5.03 -38.73 -1.73
C HIS A 635 -4.52 -40.15 -2.03
N THR A 636 -5.36 -40.95 -2.67
CA THR A 636 -5.16 -42.40 -2.90
C THR A 636 -3.84 -42.71 -3.62
N GLU A 637 -3.50 -41.96 -4.67
CA GLU A 637 -2.26 -42.18 -5.43
C GLU A 637 -1.00 -41.86 -4.59
N ILE A 638 -1.05 -40.81 -3.77
CA ILE A 638 0.05 -40.46 -2.84
C ILE A 638 0.22 -41.53 -1.77
N VAL A 639 -0.88 -42.06 -1.23
CA VAL A 639 -0.86 -43.19 -0.30
C VAL A 639 -0.15 -44.38 -0.92
N GLN A 640 -0.51 -44.75 -2.16
CA GLN A 640 0.14 -45.84 -2.88
C GLN A 640 1.64 -45.58 -3.04
N LEU A 641 2.04 -44.39 -3.53
CA LEU A 641 3.45 -44.04 -3.71
C LEU A 641 4.27 -44.10 -2.41
N LEU A 642 3.73 -43.58 -1.31
CA LEU A 642 4.37 -43.61 -0.01
C LEU A 642 4.57 -45.06 0.48
N LEU A 643 3.56 -45.91 0.33
CA LEU A 643 3.63 -47.33 0.71
C LEU A 643 4.65 -48.10 -0.15
N GLU A 644 4.67 -47.87 -1.46
CA GLU A 644 5.66 -48.45 -2.38
C GLU A 644 7.10 -48.05 -2.01
N HIS A 645 7.29 -46.85 -1.43
CA HIS A 645 8.57 -46.35 -0.94
C HIS A 645 8.82 -46.60 0.56
N ARG A 646 8.13 -47.59 1.15
CA ARG A 646 8.36 -48.07 2.53
C ARG A 646 7.95 -47.07 3.63
N ALA A 647 6.89 -46.29 3.41
CA ALA A 647 6.20 -45.62 4.50
C ALA A 647 5.64 -46.66 5.50
N ASP A 648 5.85 -46.42 6.80
CA ASP A 648 5.31 -47.28 7.85
C ASP A 648 3.80 -47.05 7.99
N SER A 649 3.02 -48.02 7.53
CA SER A 649 1.56 -48.05 7.59
C SER A 649 1.01 -48.05 9.02
N ASN A 650 1.86 -48.30 10.01
CA ASN A 650 1.50 -48.35 11.42
C ASN A 650 2.00 -47.15 12.24
N LEU A 651 2.69 -46.19 11.60
CA LEU A 651 3.25 -45.03 12.29
C LEU A 651 2.14 -44.15 12.86
N ARG A 652 2.15 -44.00 14.19
CA ARG A 652 1.11 -43.29 14.95
C ARG A 652 1.44 -41.82 15.10
N ALA A 653 0.42 -40.97 14.92
CA ALA A 653 0.49 -39.57 15.30
C ALA A 653 0.40 -39.38 16.83
N ASN A 654 0.81 -38.21 17.33
CA ASN A 654 0.83 -37.92 18.77
C ASN A 654 -0.57 -37.93 19.41
N ASN A 655 -1.63 -37.76 18.62
CA ASN A 655 -3.01 -37.91 19.03
C ASN A 655 -3.50 -39.38 19.06
N GLY A 656 -2.61 -40.36 18.80
CA GLY A 656 -2.89 -41.78 18.83
C GLY A 656 -3.53 -42.35 17.55
N LEU A 657 -3.72 -41.53 16.52
CA LEU A 657 -4.32 -41.94 15.25
C LEU A 657 -3.27 -42.51 14.29
N PHE A 658 -3.65 -43.52 13.50
CA PHE A 658 -2.84 -44.15 12.45
C PHE A 658 -3.59 -44.15 11.10
N PRO A 659 -2.90 -44.32 9.95
CA PRO A 659 -3.48 -44.13 8.62
C PRO A 659 -4.78 -44.91 8.39
N LEU A 660 -4.83 -46.19 8.80
CA LEU A 660 -5.97 -47.08 8.57
C LEU A 660 -7.23 -46.61 9.29
N TYR A 661 -7.11 -46.18 10.55
CA TYR A 661 -8.24 -45.61 11.30
C TYR A 661 -8.77 -44.34 10.63
N ILE A 662 -7.86 -43.44 10.22
CA ILE A 662 -8.24 -42.17 9.57
C ILE A 662 -9.00 -42.45 8.27
N ALA A 663 -8.46 -43.32 7.41
CA ALA A 663 -9.09 -43.69 6.15
C ALA A 663 -10.45 -44.37 6.33
N SER A 664 -10.58 -45.22 7.35
CA SER A 664 -11.84 -45.93 7.65
C SER A 664 -12.92 -44.98 8.18
N ARG A 665 -12.56 -44.09 9.12
CA ARG A 665 -13.46 -43.08 9.68
C ARG A 665 -14.00 -42.13 8.61
N ASP A 666 -13.14 -41.72 7.68
CA ASP A 666 -13.48 -40.75 6.64
C ASP A 666 -14.04 -41.41 5.35
N GLY A 667 -14.19 -42.75 5.34
CA GLY A 667 -14.85 -43.50 4.27
C GLY A 667 -14.00 -43.73 3.01
N PHE A 668 -12.68 -43.57 3.08
CA PHE A 668 -11.78 -43.73 1.93
C PHE A 668 -11.46 -45.20 1.64
N THR A 669 -12.44 -45.92 1.10
CA THR A 669 -12.38 -47.38 0.86
C THR A 669 -11.17 -47.85 0.03
N ASN A 670 -10.74 -47.10 -0.98
CA ASN A 670 -9.55 -47.44 -1.77
C ASN A 670 -8.26 -47.32 -0.96
N ILE A 671 -8.15 -46.31 -0.10
CA ILE A 671 -7.00 -46.14 0.81
C ILE A 671 -7.00 -47.23 1.87
N VAL A 672 -8.18 -47.62 2.40
CA VAL A 672 -8.30 -48.75 3.32
C VAL A 672 -7.76 -50.03 2.67
N LYS A 673 -8.20 -50.34 1.43
CA LYS A 673 -7.68 -51.51 0.69
C LYS A 673 -6.17 -51.47 0.53
N LEU A 674 -5.62 -50.34 0.06
CA LEU A 674 -4.17 -50.16 -0.09
C LEU A 674 -3.42 -50.37 1.25
N LEU A 675 -3.89 -49.78 2.34
CA LEU A 675 -3.24 -49.93 3.64
C LEU A 675 -3.27 -51.39 4.12
N LEU A 676 -4.37 -52.11 3.90
CA LEU A 676 -4.48 -53.53 4.24
C LEU A 676 -3.56 -54.41 3.37
N ASP A 677 -3.46 -54.11 2.07
CA ASP A 677 -2.56 -54.80 1.14
C ASP A 677 -1.09 -54.64 1.58
N PHE A 678 -0.75 -53.47 2.13
CA PHE A 678 0.56 -53.18 2.73
C PHE A 678 0.62 -53.49 4.25
N LYS A 679 -0.18 -54.46 4.71
CA LYS A 679 -0.13 -55.05 6.06
C LYS A 679 -0.29 -54.05 7.21
N ALA A 680 -1.11 -53.01 7.04
CA ALA A 680 -1.52 -52.16 8.14
C ALA A 680 -2.25 -52.98 9.21
N ASN A 681 -1.88 -52.78 10.47
CA ASN A 681 -2.41 -53.55 11.60
C ASN A 681 -3.86 -53.12 11.92
N GLN A 682 -4.77 -54.09 11.84
CA GLN A 682 -6.21 -53.93 12.07
C GLN A 682 -6.57 -53.86 13.56
N ASP A 683 -5.70 -54.41 14.44
CA ASP A 683 -5.94 -54.54 15.89
C ASP A 683 -5.40 -53.34 16.69
N MET A 684 -5.05 -52.24 16.02
CA MET A 684 -4.43 -51.10 16.69
C MET A 684 -5.44 -50.31 17.54
N VAL A 685 -5.22 -50.35 18.85
CA VAL A 685 -6.03 -49.59 19.82
C VAL A 685 -5.71 -48.09 19.75
N VAL A 686 -6.75 -47.27 19.56
CA VAL A 686 -6.67 -45.79 19.63
C VAL A 686 -6.83 -45.35 21.08
N HIS A 687 -5.79 -44.74 21.66
CA HIS A 687 -5.85 -44.16 23.00
C HIS A 687 -6.18 -42.68 22.94
N PHE A 688 -7.44 -42.31 23.18
CA PHE A 688 -7.80 -40.91 23.37
C PHE A 688 -7.34 -40.43 24.76
N LYS A 689 -6.46 -39.42 24.81
CA LYS A 689 -6.23 -38.66 26.04
C LYS A 689 -7.48 -37.82 26.36
N THR A 690 -8.46 -38.43 27.02
CA THR A 690 -9.54 -37.70 27.68
C THR A 690 -9.23 -37.59 29.17
N ASN A 691 -9.71 -36.54 29.83
CA ASN A 691 -9.55 -36.32 31.29
C ASN A 691 -10.20 -37.42 32.17
N LYS A 692 -10.73 -38.48 31.55
CA LYS A 692 -11.17 -39.70 32.22
C LYS A 692 -10.46 -40.87 31.52
N ARG A 693 -9.72 -41.69 32.29
CA ARG A 693 -9.06 -42.92 31.82
C ARG A 693 -10.10 -43.92 31.28
N GLN A 694 -10.55 -43.75 30.04
CA GLN A 694 -11.30 -44.75 29.30
C GLN A 694 -10.68 -44.90 27.91
N ALA A 695 -9.99 -46.01 27.70
CA ALA A 695 -9.63 -46.47 26.37
C ALA A 695 -10.89 -47.09 25.75
N MET A 696 -11.42 -46.49 24.69
CA MET A 696 -12.43 -47.15 23.85
C MET A 696 -11.70 -48.03 22.83
N LEU A 697 -12.02 -49.32 22.82
CA LEU A 697 -11.65 -50.23 21.75
C LEU A 697 -12.57 -49.95 20.56
N PHE A 698 -12.01 -49.47 19.46
CA PHE A 698 -12.64 -49.55 18.16
C PHE A 698 -11.94 -50.68 17.39
N GLN A 699 -12.66 -51.77 17.14
CA GLN A 699 -12.29 -52.69 16.05
C GLN A 699 -12.75 -52.01 14.75
N ILE A 700 -11.81 -51.88 13.81
CA ILE A 700 -12.05 -51.30 12.48
C ILE A 700 -12.88 -52.26 11.63
#